data_AF-A0A4Q4ZA49-F1
#
_entry.id   AF-A0A4Q4ZA49-F1
#
_cell.length_a   1.000
_cell.length_b   1.000
_cell.length_c   1.000
_cell.angle_alpha   90.00
_cell.angle_beta   90.00
_cell.angle_gamma   90.00
#
_symmetry.space_group_name_H-M   'P 1'
#
loop_
_entity.id
_entity.type
_entity.pdbx_description
1 polymer ?
#
loop_
_entity_poly.entity_id
_entity_poly.type
_entity_poly.pdbx_seq_one_letter_code
_entity_poly.pdbx_strand_id
1 'polypeptide(L)'
;MDQDKRTLLAGAEANRSTLYRAKPPVTRTFPLTVVETGEVVYPQFAYPYRQQIIASWLDAFLAAAIPIVVILLAQVRIWSFWDVNNGIIGLVYGLLTSVFFVVMIKLLVGGLRPHFYDVCKPDRTLASQTQQSIAGQTGVGYQNYMYTSEICTAEHDRRLWDALQSFPSGHSSTIFAGMVFLYLYLNAKLKVFSNYHPSMWKLVVLYLPILFACIIAGLLTVDRSHNWYDIVAGAVIGIVFAFSAYRMVYASIWDYHTNHIPLNRNSAFLWSEACEGFGMVFTDRAGWRAGSLRGQNTLPTHNGQTSGFRNHNTYATNNGLTNGNRNALQHREKATNNGLTNGNDSTLQHPQRSMHGAHRSGDDMLKNKAEEFLPFGQNRGQQGSGSSPHQNYPGRSYQHPPPGQWQQPPPGQWYQPPPGQWYQPPPGQWYQPPPGQWYPPPPGQWQQPPPGQWQQHPPEQWQQTPPPYSSHPNDAPPPVPTASRPGETPPGAQGPGVYWRPNFSAGIPVGEEFEQKQGHGDPWGWGNNELQNYTPEPSNSFYTPDGKLVLRAVSRPAHPDPEARWTSARLVSRRTLARPDGCVTAWLTLPCAEGIWPAFWMLPREPFVWPHEGEVDIAETWNGDCQNHSCLHWGFFTPEDAPKHLVRQTHIPDMARRPVRFDFAWRCGGTGIREEDGKSAGGGRLVWYVDGRPVMRNIMPPGTRPIEDWCILLNVAMGGNVCQGKEPREGAYDLVVHSLQLTDAPEGGWGRFEYDWHHCVDGAIM
;
A
#
# COMPACT_ATOMS: atom_id res chain seq x y z
N MET A 1 -23.31 -53.63 -21.76
CA MET A 1 -22.39 -52.59 -21.26
C MET A 1 -22.61 -51.21 -21.91
N ASP A 2 -23.60 -51.05 -22.79
CA ASP A 2 -23.88 -49.78 -23.50
C ASP A 2 -25.21 -49.11 -23.06
N GLN A 3 -25.97 -49.78 -22.19
CA GLN A 3 -27.28 -49.31 -21.70
C GLN A 3 -27.16 -48.47 -20.42
N ASP A 4 -26.17 -48.76 -19.55
CA ASP A 4 -25.92 -47.98 -18.33
C ASP A 4 -25.32 -46.60 -18.60
N LYS A 5 -24.54 -46.45 -19.69
CA LYS A 5 -23.98 -45.14 -20.09
C LYS A 5 -25.05 -44.20 -20.64
N ARG A 6 -26.07 -44.71 -21.34
CA ARG A 6 -27.20 -43.91 -21.81
C ARG A 6 -28.12 -43.46 -20.68
N THR A 7 -28.27 -44.28 -19.63
CA THR A 7 -29.12 -43.95 -18.48
C THR A 7 -28.45 -42.91 -17.55
N LEU A 8 -27.12 -42.96 -17.41
CA LEU A 8 -26.36 -41.92 -16.67
C LEU A 8 -26.27 -40.59 -17.43
N LEU A 9 -26.15 -40.61 -18.76
CA LEU A 9 -26.19 -39.39 -19.58
C LEU A 9 -27.60 -38.80 -19.66
N ALA A 10 -28.65 -39.62 -19.75
CA ALA A 10 -30.04 -39.17 -19.67
C ALA A 10 -30.39 -38.61 -18.28
N GLY A 11 -29.85 -39.18 -17.20
CA GLY A 11 -29.98 -38.63 -15.85
C GLY A 11 -29.22 -37.31 -15.65
N ALA A 12 -28.07 -37.13 -16.30
CA ALA A 12 -27.31 -35.88 -16.28
C ALA A 12 -27.94 -34.78 -17.14
N GLU A 13 -28.55 -35.11 -18.29
CA GLU A 13 -29.32 -34.17 -19.11
C GLU A 13 -30.67 -33.82 -18.47
N ALA A 14 -31.33 -34.78 -17.82
CA ALA A 14 -32.53 -34.55 -17.02
C ALA A 14 -32.25 -33.57 -15.88
N ASN A 15 -31.14 -33.73 -15.15
CA ASN A 15 -30.72 -32.84 -14.05
C ASN A 15 -30.24 -31.45 -14.52
N ARG A 16 -29.60 -31.35 -15.70
CA ARG A 16 -29.30 -30.04 -16.30
C ARG A 16 -30.59 -29.30 -16.66
N SER A 17 -31.58 -29.99 -17.21
CA SER A 17 -32.86 -29.36 -17.58
C SER A 17 -33.72 -28.97 -16.37
N THR A 18 -33.65 -29.69 -15.24
CA THR A 18 -34.47 -29.40 -14.05
C THR A 18 -33.91 -28.24 -13.22
N LEU A 19 -32.59 -28.10 -13.10
CA LEU A 19 -32.01 -26.97 -12.35
C LEU A 19 -32.21 -25.63 -13.09
N TYR A 20 -32.16 -25.63 -14.43
CA TYR A 20 -32.46 -24.44 -15.25
C TYR A 20 -33.96 -24.19 -15.46
N ARG A 21 -34.84 -25.14 -15.11
CA ARG A 21 -36.31 -25.00 -15.15
C ARG A 21 -36.96 -24.86 -13.78
N ALA A 22 -36.19 -24.92 -12.69
CA ALA A 22 -36.71 -24.71 -11.35
C ALA A 22 -37.25 -23.28 -11.26
N LYS A 23 -38.55 -23.13 -10.94
CA LYS A 23 -39.15 -21.81 -10.69
C LYS A 23 -38.36 -21.18 -9.54
N PRO A 24 -37.83 -19.95 -9.69
CA PRO A 24 -37.10 -19.30 -8.62
C PRO A 24 -38.03 -19.21 -7.41
N PRO A 25 -37.52 -19.47 -6.19
CA PRO A 25 -38.33 -19.45 -4.97
C PRO A 25 -38.91 -18.06 -4.67
N VAL A 26 -38.40 -17.00 -5.33
CA VAL A 26 -38.81 -15.61 -5.18
C VAL A 26 -39.25 -15.07 -6.54
N THR A 27 -40.51 -14.66 -6.65
CA THR A 27 -41.05 -13.97 -7.82
C THR A 27 -40.94 -12.46 -7.62
N ARG A 28 -40.24 -11.77 -8.53
CA ARG A 28 -40.19 -10.30 -8.51
C ARG A 28 -41.45 -9.74 -9.15
N THR A 29 -42.03 -8.73 -8.51
CA THR A 29 -43.12 -7.96 -9.08
C THR A 29 -42.58 -6.84 -9.97
N PHE A 30 -43.21 -6.61 -11.11
CA PHE A 30 -42.91 -5.53 -12.04
C PHE A 30 -44.18 -4.71 -12.35
N PRO A 31 -44.03 -3.41 -12.59
CA PRO A 31 -45.17 -2.53 -12.86
C PRO A 31 -45.69 -2.70 -14.29
N LEU A 32 -46.97 -2.42 -14.50
CA LEU A 32 -47.60 -2.25 -15.81
C LEU A 32 -48.27 -0.87 -15.89
N THR A 33 -48.52 -0.38 -17.11
CA THR A 33 -49.05 0.97 -17.43
C THR A 33 -50.13 1.49 -16.46
N VAL A 34 -50.12 2.80 -16.17
CA VAL A 34 -51.23 3.44 -15.45
C VAL A 34 -52.46 3.41 -16.35
N VAL A 35 -53.60 2.99 -15.80
CA VAL A 35 -54.84 2.60 -16.49
C VAL A 35 -55.41 3.69 -17.42
N GLU A 36 -55.00 4.94 -17.24
CA GLU A 36 -55.65 6.11 -17.86
C GLU A 36 -54.81 6.83 -18.93
N THR A 37 -53.47 6.74 -18.89
CA THR A 37 -52.59 7.54 -19.76
C THR A 37 -51.79 6.74 -20.80
N GLY A 38 -51.71 5.41 -20.65
CA GLY A 38 -50.91 4.56 -21.55
C GLY A 38 -49.39 4.75 -21.41
N GLU A 39 -48.93 5.53 -20.42
CA GLU A 39 -47.50 5.80 -20.21
C GLU A 39 -46.77 4.58 -19.60
N VAL A 40 -45.56 4.34 -20.10
CA VAL A 40 -44.68 3.26 -19.62
C VAL A 40 -44.09 3.66 -18.28
N VAL A 41 -44.52 2.99 -17.20
CA VAL A 41 -44.12 3.29 -15.81
C VAL A 41 -42.61 3.15 -15.58
N TYR A 42 -41.94 2.27 -16.33
CA TYR A 42 -40.48 2.12 -16.29
C TYR A 42 -39.89 1.85 -17.68
N PRO A 43 -39.42 2.89 -18.38
CA PRO A 43 -38.88 2.75 -19.73
C PRO A 43 -37.62 1.88 -19.78
N GLN A 44 -36.93 1.67 -18.65
CA GLN A 44 -35.67 0.91 -18.64
C GLN A 44 -35.83 -0.59 -18.91
N PHE A 45 -37.04 -1.16 -18.77
CA PHE A 45 -37.32 -2.57 -19.08
C PHE A 45 -38.10 -2.77 -20.38
N ALA A 46 -38.34 -1.67 -21.11
CA ALA A 46 -39.16 -1.62 -22.32
C ALA A 46 -38.33 -1.57 -23.62
N TYR A 47 -37.04 -1.87 -23.56
CA TYR A 47 -36.21 -1.92 -24.76
C TYR A 47 -36.57 -3.13 -25.63
N PRO A 48 -36.40 -3.05 -26.97
CA PRO A 48 -36.61 -4.19 -27.83
C PRO A 48 -35.56 -5.27 -27.56
N TYR A 49 -35.96 -6.54 -27.66
CA TYR A 49 -35.07 -7.67 -27.60
C TYR A 49 -34.06 -7.62 -28.75
N ARG A 50 -32.78 -7.69 -28.41
CA ARG A 50 -31.67 -7.77 -29.36
C ARG A 50 -30.85 -9.01 -29.05
N GLN A 51 -30.27 -9.61 -30.09
CA GLN A 51 -29.31 -10.68 -29.87
C GLN A 51 -28.04 -10.10 -29.24
N GLN A 52 -27.46 -10.85 -28.30
CA GLN A 52 -26.21 -10.48 -27.65
C GLN A 52 -25.11 -10.30 -28.70
N ILE A 53 -24.36 -9.20 -28.64
CA ILE A 53 -23.25 -8.94 -29.56
C ILE A 53 -22.17 -10.01 -29.36
N ILE A 54 -21.91 -10.36 -28.11
CA ILE A 54 -21.01 -11.44 -27.73
C ILE A 54 -21.83 -12.50 -26.99
N ALA A 55 -21.95 -13.67 -27.61
CA ALA A 55 -22.63 -14.80 -27.01
C ALA A 55 -21.92 -15.25 -25.72
N SER A 56 -22.68 -15.72 -24.74
CA SER A 56 -22.13 -16.14 -23.43
C SER A 56 -21.04 -17.21 -23.52
N TRP A 57 -21.15 -18.14 -24.48
CA TRP A 57 -20.13 -19.17 -24.67
C TRP A 57 -18.82 -18.60 -25.24
N LEU A 58 -18.91 -17.58 -26.09
CA LEU A 58 -17.76 -16.93 -26.70
C LEU A 58 -17.03 -16.10 -25.66
N ASP A 59 -17.76 -15.39 -24.80
CA ASP A 59 -17.20 -14.69 -23.65
C ASP A 59 -16.42 -15.63 -22.73
N ALA A 60 -17.02 -16.76 -22.33
CA ALA A 60 -16.35 -17.77 -21.52
C ALA A 60 -15.12 -18.38 -22.22
N PHE A 61 -15.19 -18.58 -23.53
CA PHE A 61 -14.05 -19.03 -24.32
C PHE A 61 -12.92 -18.00 -24.32
N LEU A 62 -13.20 -16.72 -24.56
CA LEU A 62 -12.21 -15.64 -24.56
C LEU A 62 -11.57 -15.44 -23.18
N ALA A 63 -12.39 -15.51 -22.12
CA ALA A 63 -11.94 -15.41 -20.74
C ALA A 63 -10.96 -16.53 -20.35
N ALA A 64 -11.04 -17.71 -20.97
CA ALA A 64 -10.11 -18.81 -20.76
C ALA A 64 -8.93 -18.80 -21.76
N ALA A 65 -9.21 -18.61 -23.05
CA ALA A 65 -8.23 -18.76 -24.12
C ALA A 65 -7.16 -17.66 -24.09
N ILE A 66 -7.54 -16.40 -23.89
CA ILE A 66 -6.59 -15.28 -23.91
C ILE A 66 -5.54 -15.44 -22.78
N PRO A 67 -5.92 -15.68 -21.51
CA PRO A 67 -4.93 -15.89 -20.46
C PRO A 67 -4.08 -17.14 -20.68
N ILE A 68 -4.67 -18.25 -21.15
CA ILE A 68 -3.91 -19.48 -21.45
C ILE A 68 -2.84 -19.22 -22.50
N VAL A 69 -3.17 -18.55 -23.61
CA VAL A 69 -2.21 -18.22 -24.66
C VAL A 69 -1.08 -17.35 -24.11
N VAL A 70 -1.39 -16.32 -23.31
CA VAL A 70 -0.35 -15.46 -22.71
C VAL A 70 0.53 -16.23 -21.71
N ILE A 71 -0.05 -17.10 -20.89
CA ILE A 71 0.70 -17.95 -19.95
C ILE A 71 1.65 -18.88 -20.71
N LEU A 72 1.20 -19.48 -21.82
CA LEU A 72 2.02 -20.34 -22.68
C LEU A 72 3.14 -19.55 -23.37
N LEU A 73 2.86 -18.34 -23.87
CA LEU A 73 3.87 -17.47 -24.47
C LEU A 73 4.93 -17.03 -23.46
N ALA A 74 4.55 -16.77 -22.20
CA ALA A 74 5.50 -16.43 -21.14
C ALA A 74 6.54 -17.55 -20.90
N GLN A 75 6.20 -18.80 -21.23
CA GLN A 75 7.11 -19.93 -21.10
C GLN A 75 8.25 -19.94 -22.09
N VAL A 76 8.19 -19.14 -23.16
CA VAL A 76 9.36 -18.91 -24.03
C VAL A 76 10.53 -18.34 -23.22
N ARG A 77 10.26 -17.64 -22.11
CA ARG A 77 11.29 -17.05 -21.24
C ARG A 77 11.41 -17.68 -19.86
N ILE A 78 10.31 -18.15 -19.27
CA ILE A 78 10.28 -18.70 -17.90
C ILE A 78 10.72 -20.17 -17.86
N TRP A 79 10.40 -20.95 -18.91
CA TRP A 79 10.78 -22.37 -19.04
C TRP A 79 10.41 -23.22 -17.81
N SER A 80 9.22 -23.01 -17.23
CA SER A 80 8.78 -23.73 -16.03
C SER A 80 7.41 -24.38 -16.22
N PHE A 81 7.38 -25.71 -16.35
CA PHE A 81 6.13 -26.48 -16.38
C PHE A 81 5.28 -26.23 -15.13
N TRP A 82 5.94 -26.08 -13.98
CA TRP A 82 5.27 -25.85 -12.70
C TRP A 82 4.51 -24.52 -12.69
N ASP A 83 5.06 -23.50 -13.32
CA ASP A 83 4.44 -22.18 -13.46
C ASP A 83 3.21 -22.22 -14.39
N VAL A 84 3.34 -22.89 -15.54
CA VAL A 84 2.21 -23.10 -16.48
C VAL A 84 1.06 -23.81 -15.79
N ASN A 85 1.35 -24.92 -15.12
CA ASN A 85 0.35 -25.74 -14.48
C ASN A 85 -0.41 -24.95 -13.41
N ASN A 86 0.30 -24.17 -12.58
CA ASN A 86 -0.35 -23.33 -11.57
C ASN A 86 -1.11 -22.15 -12.19
N GLY A 87 -0.56 -21.49 -13.21
CA GLY A 87 -1.25 -20.43 -13.95
C GLY A 87 -2.57 -20.92 -14.57
N ILE A 88 -2.56 -22.05 -15.27
CA ILE A 88 -3.76 -22.61 -15.91
C ILE A 88 -4.76 -23.09 -14.85
N ILE A 89 -4.33 -23.80 -13.81
CA ILE A 89 -5.28 -24.30 -12.81
C ILE A 89 -5.86 -23.15 -11.97
N GLY A 90 -5.06 -22.13 -11.63
CA GLY A 90 -5.56 -20.93 -10.96
C GLY A 90 -6.63 -20.22 -11.79
N LEU A 91 -6.41 -20.07 -13.10
CA LEU A 91 -7.41 -19.51 -14.01
C LEU A 91 -8.71 -20.34 -14.00
N VAL A 92 -8.60 -21.67 -14.10
CA VAL A 92 -9.74 -22.57 -14.06
C VAL A 92 -10.50 -22.46 -12.73
N TYR A 93 -9.79 -22.35 -11.60
CA TYR A 93 -10.43 -22.11 -10.30
C TYR A 93 -11.19 -20.80 -10.27
N GLY A 94 -10.59 -19.70 -10.73
CA GLY A 94 -11.24 -18.39 -10.76
C GLY A 94 -12.51 -18.39 -11.62
N LEU A 95 -12.44 -18.96 -12.82
CA LEU A 95 -13.58 -19.05 -13.73
C LEU A 95 -14.70 -19.95 -13.17
N LEU A 96 -14.39 -21.15 -12.71
CA LEU A 96 -15.41 -22.10 -12.22
C LEU A 96 -16.10 -21.60 -10.95
N THR A 97 -15.34 -21.03 -10.01
CA THR A 97 -15.90 -20.52 -8.75
C THR A 97 -16.74 -19.27 -8.96
N SER A 98 -16.28 -18.34 -9.82
CA SER A 98 -17.05 -17.17 -10.26
C SER A 98 -18.37 -17.56 -10.92
N VAL A 99 -18.34 -18.48 -11.89
CA VAL A 99 -19.54 -18.96 -12.59
C VAL A 99 -20.50 -19.65 -11.62
N PHE A 100 -20.00 -20.53 -10.75
CA PHE A 100 -20.82 -21.20 -9.75
C PHE A 100 -21.54 -20.18 -8.86
N PHE A 101 -20.80 -19.20 -8.33
CA PHE A 101 -21.36 -18.19 -7.43
C PHE A 101 -22.42 -17.31 -8.12
N VAL A 102 -22.16 -16.86 -9.34
CA VAL A 102 -23.16 -16.09 -10.12
C VAL A 102 -24.39 -16.94 -10.43
N VAL A 103 -24.22 -18.19 -10.84
CA VAL A 103 -25.36 -19.08 -11.13
C VAL A 103 -26.22 -19.27 -9.87
N MET A 104 -25.60 -19.43 -8.69
CA MET A 104 -26.35 -19.50 -7.43
C MET A 104 -27.14 -18.23 -7.16
N ILE A 105 -26.54 -17.04 -7.27
CA ILE A 105 -27.27 -15.78 -7.04
C ILE A 105 -28.38 -15.59 -8.08
N LYS A 106 -28.13 -15.91 -9.35
CA LYS A 106 -29.13 -15.82 -10.41
C LYS A 106 -30.36 -16.70 -10.13
N LEU A 107 -30.14 -17.92 -9.62
CA LEU A 107 -31.21 -18.86 -9.29
C LEU A 107 -32.00 -18.42 -8.05
N LEU A 108 -31.35 -17.76 -7.08
CA LEU A 108 -31.97 -17.37 -5.81
C LEU A 108 -32.64 -15.99 -5.86
N VAL A 109 -32.04 -15.02 -6.54
CA VAL A 109 -32.44 -13.60 -6.50
C VAL A 109 -33.09 -13.13 -7.80
N GLY A 110 -32.54 -13.55 -8.95
CA GLY A 110 -32.97 -13.11 -10.28
C GLY A 110 -32.93 -11.59 -10.51
N GLY A 111 -33.34 -11.16 -11.69
CA GLY A 111 -33.45 -9.74 -12.05
C GLY A 111 -34.03 -9.52 -13.45
N LEU A 112 -34.72 -8.40 -13.66
CA LEU A 112 -35.35 -8.09 -14.95
C LEU A 112 -34.32 -7.49 -15.91
N ARG A 113 -34.21 -8.08 -17.11
CA ARG A 113 -33.37 -7.54 -18.19
C ARG A 113 -34.01 -6.27 -18.79
N PRO A 114 -33.22 -5.37 -19.40
CA PRO A 114 -33.74 -4.18 -20.06
C PRO A 114 -34.77 -4.41 -21.17
N HIS A 115 -34.82 -5.62 -21.74
CA HIS A 115 -35.76 -6.02 -22.79
C HIS A 115 -36.90 -6.93 -22.29
N PHE A 116 -37.13 -6.96 -20.98
CA PHE A 116 -38.09 -7.87 -20.35
C PHE A 116 -39.51 -7.74 -20.92
N TYR A 117 -40.02 -6.53 -21.13
CA TYR A 117 -41.41 -6.36 -21.60
C TYR A 117 -41.66 -6.88 -23.02
N ASP A 118 -40.66 -6.77 -23.91
CA ASP A 118 -40.76 -7.26 -25.29
C ASP A 118 -40.84 -8.81 -25.35
N VAL A 119 -40.19 -9.48 -24.39
CA VAL A 119 -40.21 -10.95 -24.27
C VAL A 119 -41.44 -11.43 -23.49
N CYS A 120 -41.79 -10.78 -22.38
CA CYS A 120 -42.90 -11.17 -21.52
C CYS A 120 -44.26 -10.99 -22.22
N LYS A 121 -44.44 -9.90 -22.97
CA LYS A 121 -45.72 -9.50 -23.58
C LYS A 121 -46.88 -9.65 -22.58
N PRO A 122 -46.90 -8.83 -21.52
CA PRO A 122 -47.81 -9.02 -20.40
C PRO A 122 -49.28 -8.84 -20.81
N ASP A 123 -50.12 -9.80 -20.45
CA ASP A 123 -51.58 -9.76 -20.61
C ASP A 123 -52.26 -9.77 -19.23
N ARG A 124 -52.96 -8.68 -18.92
CA ARG A 124 -53.64 -8.49 -17.62
C ARG A 124 -54.81 -9.45 -17.42
N THR A 125 -55.40 -9.96 -18.50
CA THR A 125 -56.52 -10.90 -18.39
C THR A 125 -56.10 -12.20 -17.71
N LEU A 126 -54.84 -12.61 -17.90
CA LEU A 126 -54.23 -13.78 -17.27
C LEU A 126 -54.13 -13.63 -15.74
N ALA A 127 -53.96 -12.41 -15.22
CA ALA A 127 -53.87 -12.14 -13.78
C ALA A 127 -55.14 -12.55 -13.02
N SER A 128 -56.31 -12.47 -13.66
CA SER A 128 -57.60 -12.83 -13.07
C SER A 128 -57.87 -14.34 -13.08
N GLN A 129 -57.20 -15.09 -13.95
CA GLN A 129 -57.36 -16.54 -14.10
C GLN A 129 -56.46 -17.32 -13.14
N THR A 130 -55.34 -16.75 -12.72
CA THR A 130 -54.41 -17.35 -11.76
C THR A 130 -54.89 -17.17 -10.31
N GLN A 131 -56.10 -17.64 -10.01
CA GLN A 131 -56.73 -17.52 -8.69
C GLN A 131 -56.09 -18.42 -7.61
N GLN A 132 -55.03 -19.16 -7.97
CA GLN A 132 -54.15 -19.93 -7.09
C GLN A 132 -52.68 -19.63 -7.44
N SER A 133 -52.29 -18.37 -7.29
CA SER A 133 -50.90 -17.92 -7.43
C SER A 133 -50.23 -17.86 -6.05
N ILE A 134 -49.02 -18.38 -5.94
CA ILE A 134 -48.32 -18.80 -4.71
C ILE A 134 -48.09 -17.69 -3.64
N ALA A 135 -48.53 -16.43 -3.83
CA ALA A 135 -48.39 -15.40 -2.80
C ALA A 135 -49.36 -14.20 -2.82
N GLY A 136 -50.40 -14.14 -3.68
CA GLY A 136 -51.27 -12.96 -3.73
C GLY A 136 -50.54 -11.63 -4.06
N GLN A 137 -49.41 -11.71 -4.77
CA GLN A 137 -48.52 -10.58 -5.10
C GLN A 137 -48.76 -10.01 -6.51
N THR A 138 -49.91 -10.31 -7.12
CA THR A 138 -50.29 -9.83 -8.45
C THR A 138 -51.35 -8.73 -8.31
N GLY A 139 -51.17 -7.59 -8.97
CA GLY A 139 -52.05 -6.43 -8.82
C GLY A 139 -51.91 -5.75 -7.46
N VAL A 140 -50.70 -5.72 -6.89
CA VAL A 140 -50.41 -5.17 -5.56
C VAL A 140 -49.60 -3.86 -5.65
N GLY A 141 -49.26 -3.28 -4.49
CA GLY A 141 -48.43 -2.08 -4.39
C GLY A 141 -49.22 -0.78 -4.56
N TYR A 142 -48.50 0.33 -4.70
CA TYR A 142 -49.12 1.63 -4.94
C TYR A 142 -49.96 1.56 -6.23
N GLN A 143 -51.23 1.97 -6.16
CA GLN A 143 -52.19 1.93 -7.28
C GLN A 143 -52.34 0.57 -7.99
N ASN A 144 -52.02 -0.56 -7.34
CA ASN A 144 -52.22 -1.93 -7.84
C ASN A 144 -51.59 -2.23 -9.21
N TYR A 145 -50.52 -1.51 -9.59
CA TYR A 145 -49.88 -1.70 -10.88
C TYR A 145 -48.77 -2.75 -10.90
N MET A 146 -48.46 -3.43 -9.78
CA MET A 146 -47.36 -4.40 -9.70
C MET A 146 -47.87 -5.83 -9.95
N TYR A 147 -47.24 -6.55 -10.89
CA TYR A 147 -47.62 -7.90 -11.33
C TYR A 147 -46.43 -8.86 -11.32
N THR A 148 -46.69 -10.16 -11.24
CA THR A 148 -45.67 -11.22 -11.32
C THR A 148 -45.50 -11.74 -12.75
N SER A 149 -44.52 -12.61 -13.00
CA SER A 149 -44.28 -13.19 -14.34
C SER A 149 -45.38 -14.12 -14.86
N GLU A 150 -46.42 -14.40 -14.07
CA GLU A 150 -47.55 -15.25 -14.45
C GLU A 150 -48.45 -14.61 -15.52
N ILE A 151 -48.39 -13.29 -15.66
CA ILE A 151 -49.15 -12.56 -16.68
C ILE A 151 -48.48 -12.56 -18.07
N CYS A 152 -47.28 -13.14 -18.19
CA CYS A 152 -46.57 -13.16 -19.45
C CYS A 152 -47.19 -14.19 -20.39
N THR A 153 -47.52 -13.82 -21.63
CA THR A 153 -48.08 -14.76 -22.62
C THR A 153 -47.09 -15.85 -23.04
N ALA A 154 -45.79 -15.64 -22.79
CA ALA A 154 -44.69 -16.53 -23.15
C ALA A 154 -44.26 -17.47 -22.01
N GLU A 155 -45.20 -18.04 -21.25
CA GLU A 155 -44.94 -18.82 -20.01
C GLU A 155 -43.91 -19.96 -20.17
N HIS A 156 -43.79 -20.54 -21.37
CA HIS A 156 -42.89 -21.68 -21.64
C HIS A 156 -41.72 -21.34 -22.57
N ASP A 157 -41.48 -20.06 -22.85
CA ASP A 157 -40.32 -19.64 -23.65
C ASP A 157 -39.05 -19.58 -22.78
N ARG A 158 -37.97 -20.22 -23.25
CA ARG A 158 -36.63 -20.11 -22.63
C ARG A 158 -36.17 -18.65 -22.56
N ARG A 159 -36.62 -17.81 -23.50
CA ARG A 159 -36.30 -16.37 -23.52
C ARG A 159 -36.90 -15.64 -22.32
N LEU A 160 -38.09 -16.03 -21.86
CA LEU A 160 -38.71 -15.43 -20.68
C LEU A 160 -37.88 -15.72 -19.43
N TRP A 161 -37.44 -16.97 -19.27
CA TRP A 161 -36.55 -17.37 -18.19
C TRP A 161 -35.22 -16.62 -18.22
N ASP A 162 -34.63 -16.44 -19.40
CA ASP A 162 -33.41 -15.65 -19.55
C ASP A 162 -33.64 -14.18 -19.19
N ALA A 163 -34.78 -13.60 -19.58
CA ALA A 163 -35.16 -12.22 -19.26
C ALA A 163 -35.40 -11.94 -17.77
N LEU A 164 -35.68 -12.99 -16.97
CA LEU A 164 -35.84 -12.94 -15.51
C LEU A 164 -34.52 -13.15 -14.75
N GLN A 165 -33.40 -13.46 -15.44
CA GLN A 165 -32.10 -13.79 -14.84
C GLN A 165 -31.01 -12.75 -15.17
N SER A 166 -31.34 -11.46 -15.02
CA SER A 166 -30.39 -10.37 -15.27
C SER A 166 -29.30 -10.25 -14.19
N PHE A 167 -29.66 -10.33 -12.91
CA PHE A 167 -28.75 -10.01 -11.80
C PHE A 167 -28.12 -11.26 -11.18
N PRO A 168 -26.79 -11.26 -10.91
CA PRO A 168 -25.75 -10.40 -11.48
C PRO A 168 -25.34 -10.89 -12.89
N SER A 169 -24.62 -10.10 -13.68
CA SER A 169 -24.22 -10.50 -15.04
C SER A 169 -23.17 -11.61 -15.05
N GLY A 170 -23.49 -12.74 -15.69
CA GLY A 170 -22.58 -13.88 -15.86
C GLY A 170 -21.45 -13.62 -16.85
N HIS A 171 -21.72 -12.93 -17.96
CA HIS A 171 -20.71 -12.50 -18.92
C HIS A 171 -19.68 -11.58 -18.24
N SER A 172 -20.16 -10.55 -17.54
CA SER A 172 -19.26 -9.64 -16.84
C SER A 172 -18.40 -10.36 -15.79
N SER A 173 -18.99 -11.25 -14.99
CA SER A 173 -18.23 -12.01 -13.99
C SER A 173 -17.19 -12.95 -14.59
N THR A 174 -17.49 -13.56 -15.74
CA THR A 174 -16.60 -14.52 -16.40
C THR A 174 -15.42 -13.79 -17.03
N ILE A 175 -15.66 -12.71 -17.78
CA ILE A 175 -14.58 -11.95 -18.42
C ILE A 175 -13.69 -11.24 -17.40
N PHE A 176 -14.26 -10.66 -16.35
CA PHE A 176 -13.46 -10.06 -15.28
C PHE A 176 -12.67 -11.12 -14.51
N ALA A 177 -13.23 -12.30 -14.24
CA ALA A 177 -12.47 -13.39 -13.60
C ALA A 177 -11.24 -13.79 -14.43
N GLY A 178 -11.38 -13.97 -15.74
CA GLY A 178 -10.28 -14.33 -16.63
C GLY A 178 -9.24 -13.22 -16.81
N MET A 179 -9.69 -12.00 -17.12
CA MET A 179 -8.81 -10.87 -17.41
C MET A 179 -8.12 -10.30 -16.18
N VAL A 180 -8.78 -10.30 -15.01
CA VAL A 180 -8.14 -9.88 -13.75
C VAL A 180 -7.12 -10.92 -13.30
N PHE A 181 -7.40 -12.21 -13.49
CA PHE A 181 -6.38 -13.24 -13.25
C PHE A 181 -5.16 -13.03 -14.14
N LEU A 182 -5.38 -12.73 -15.43
CA LEU A 182 -4.30 -12.39 -16.35
C LEU A 182 -3.55 -11.11 -15.94
N TYR A 183 -4.25 -10.08 -15.49
CA TYR A 183 -3.64 -8.86 -14.93
C TYR A 183 -2.72 -9.19 -13.76
N LEU A 184 -3.17 -10.01 -12.80
CA LEU A 184 -2.34 -10.43 -11.66
C LEU A 184 -1.13 -11.26 -12.10
N TYR A 185 -1.33 -12.19 -13.04
CA TYR A 185 -0.24 -12.98 -13.62
C TYR A 185 0.79 -12.10 -14.32
N LEU A 186 0.35 -11.15 -15.16
CA LEU A 186 1.24 -10.21 -15.85
C LEU A 186 1.98 -9.30 -14.86
N ASN A 187 1.30 -8.79 -13.83
CA ASN A 187 1.97 -8.01 -12.79
C ASN A 187 3.09 -8.82 -12.12
N ALA A 188 2.82 -10.08 -11.79
CA ALA A 188 3.82 -10.92 -11.14
C ALA A 188 4.99 -11.31 -12.06
N LYS A 189 4.74 -11.57 -13.35
CA LYS A 189 5.79 -12.00 -14.30
C LYS A 189 6.57 -10.83 -14.89
N LEU A 190 5.90 -9.72 -15.20
CA LEU A 190 6.53 -8.51 -15.72
C LEU A 190 7.05 -7.60 -14.62
N LYS A 191 6.68 -7.84 -13.36
CA LYS A 191 7.10 -7.07 -12.18
C LYS A 191 6.81 -5.58 -12.34
N VAL A 192 5.60 -5.25 -12.79
CA VAL A 192 5.22 -3.87 -13.10
C VAL A 192 5.15 -3.03 -11.83
N PHE A 193 4.49 -3.53 -10.78
CA PHE A 193 4.47 -2.86 -9.46
C PHE A 193 5.52 -3.45 -8.52
N SER A 194 6.77 -3.49 -8.98
CA SER A 194 7.89 -3.81 -8.10
C SER A 194 8.73 -2.56 -7.86
N ASN A 195 9.74 -2.65 -7.00
CA ASN A 195 10.56 -1.50 -6.58
C ASN A 195 11.53 -0.96 -7.67
N TYR A 196 11.23 -1.16 -8.96
CA TYR A 196 12.00 -0.61 -10.08
C TYR A 196 11.05 0.08 -11.07
N HIS A 197 11.54 1.04 -11.86
CA HIS A 197 10.71 1.73 -12.86
C HIS A 197 10.46 0.84 -14.10
N PRO A 198 9.26 0.27 -14.30
CA PRO A 198 8.99 -0.54 -15.48
C PRO A 198 8.90 0.34 -16.72
N SER A 199 9.48 -0.13 -17.82
CA SER A 199 9.27 0.44 -19.15
C SER A 199 7.78 0.56 -19.48
N MET A 200 7.34 1.69 -20.05
CA MET A 200 5.94 2.01 -20.34
C MET A 200 5.15 0.89 -21.03
N TRP A 201 5.77 0.13 -21.93
CA TRP A 201 5.10 -0.97 -22.62
C TRP A 201 4.62 -2.07 -21.67
N LYS A 202 5.30 -2.32 -20.54
CA LYS A 202 4.87 -3.30 -19.53
C LYS A 202 3.59 -2.85 -18.84
N LEU A 203 3.47 -1.55 -18.57
CA LEU A 203 2.27 -0.95 -18.00
C LEU A 203 1.08 -1.04 -18.98
N VAL A 204 1.33 -0.76 -20.26
CA VAL A 204 0.30 -0.94 -21.31
C VAL A 204 -0.15 -2.39 -21.37
N VAL A 205 0.78 -3.34 -21.48
CA VAL A 205 0.47 -4.78 -21.52
C VAL A 205 -0.30 -5.23 -20.28
N LEU A 206 0.04 -4.69 -19.10
CA LEU A 206 -0.67 -4.98 -17.87
C LEU A 206 -2.14 -4.54 -17.90
N TYR A 207 -2.45 -3.35 -18.42
CA TYR A 207 -3.82 -2.81 -18.41
C TYR A 207 -4.69 -3.29 -19.59
N LEU A 208 -4.09 -3.82 -20.67
CA LEU A 208 -4.84 -4.32 -21.83
C LEU A 208 -5.95 -5.33 -21.48
N PRO A 209 -5.74 -6.35 -20.61
CA PRO A 209 -6.80 -7.27 -20.19
C PRO A 209 -7.97 -6.57 -19.49
N ILE A 210 -7.69 -5.56 -18.64
CA ILE A 210 -8.73 -4.83 -17.92
C ILE A 210 -9.54 -3.98 -18.90
N LEU A 211 -8.88 -3.28 -19.82
CA LEU A 211 -9.54 -2.54 -20.88
C LEU A 211 -10.45 -3.46 -21.72
N PHE A 212 -9.95 -4.65 -22.08
CA PHE A 212 -10.73 -5.65 -22.82
C PHE A 212 -11.98 -6.09 -22.05
N ALA A 213 -11.85 -6.40 -20.75
CA ALA A 213 -12.99 -6.75 -19.89
C ALA A 213 -14.02 -5.62 -19.76
N CYS A 214 -13.56 -4.36 -19.70
CA CYS A 214 -14.46 -3.20 -19.68
C CYS A 214 -15.23 -3.01 -20.99
N ILE A 215 -14.59 -3.26 -22.15
CA ILE A 215 -15.25 -3.18 -23.47
C ILE A 215 -16.29 -4.31 -23.60
N ILE A 216 -15.85 -5.56 -23.43
CA ILE A 216 -16.56 -6.64 -22.73
C ILE A 216 -17.96 -6.30 -22.17
N ALA A 217 -17.89 -5.91 -20.91
CA ALA A 217 -18.99 -5.51 -20.06
C ALA A 217 -19.82 -4.35 -20.65
N GLY A 218 -19.18 -3.35 -21.23
CA GLY A 218 -19.86 -2.19 -21.83
C GLY A 218 -20.81 -2.58 -22.96
N LEU A 219 -20.43 -3.55 -23.80
CA LEU A 219 -21.29 -4.03 -24.90
C LEU A 219 -22.62 -4.62 -24.41
N LEU A 220 -22.67 -5.16 -23.19
CA LEU A 220 -23.90 -5.70 -22.58
C LEU A 220 -24.95 -4.62 -22.27
N THR A 221 -24.51 -3.36 -22.15
CA THR A 221 -25.42 -2.21 -22.05
C THR A 221 -25.93 -1.77 -23.41
N VAL A 222 -25.09 -1.90 -24.44
CA VAL A 222 -25.41 -1.51 -25.83
C VAL A 222 -26.43 -2.47 -26.44
N ASP A 223 -26.24 -3.78 -26.23
CA ASP A 223 -27.17 -4.81 -26.70
C ASP A 223 -28.39 -5.00 -25.79
N ARG A 224 -28.48 -4.23 -24.69
CA ARG A 224 -29.58 -4.24 -23.73
C ARG A 224 -29.78 -5.61 -23.06
N SER A 225 -28.72 -6.39 -22.93
CA SER A 225 -28.75 -7.68 -22.24
C SER A 225 -28.74 -7.55 -20.72
N HIS A 226 -28.15 -6.47 -20.18
CA HIS A 226 -28.01 -6.23 -18.75
C HIS A 226 -28.10 -4.74 -18.39
N ASN A 227 -28.53 -4.43 -17.17
CA ASN A 227 -28.40 -3.09 -16.62
C ASN A 227 -26.95 -2.85 -16.14
N TRP A 228 -26.56 -1.59 -16.01
CA TRP A 228 -25.20 -1.24 -15.56
C TRP A 228 -24.87 -1.83 -14.17
N TYR A 229 -25.84 -1.91 -13.26
CA TYR A 229 -25.62 -2.47 -11.92
C TYR A 229 -25.48 -4.00 -11.94
N ASP A 230 -26.13 -4.70 -12.88
CA ASP A 230 -25.95 -6.14 -13.06
C ASP A 230 -24.51 -6.44 -13.50
N ILE A 231 -23.96 -5.57 -14.35
CA ILE A 231 -22.60 -5.63 -14.88
C ILE A 231 -21.59 -5.33 -13.76
N VAL A 232 -21.77 -4.25 -13.01
CA VAL A 232 -20.87 -3.91 -11.88
C VAL A 232 -20.85 -5.04 -10.85
N ALA A 233 -22.01 -5.57 -10.46
CA ALA A 233 -22.08 -6.70 -9.53
C ALA A 233 -21.37 -7.94 -10.08
N GLY A 234 -21.55 -8.25 -11.37
CA GLY A 234 -20.82 -9.32 -12.04
C GLY A 234 -19.30 -9.10 -12.02
N ALA A 235 -18.84 -7.90 -12.38
CA ALA A 235 -17.42 -7.54 -12.38
C ALA A 235 -16.79 -7.69 -10.98
N VAL A 236 -17.47 -7.23 -9.92
CA VAL A 236 -17.01 -7.37 -8.53
C VAL A 236 -16.85 -8.85 -8.16
N ILE A 237 -17.84 -9.70 -8.48
CA ILE A 237 -17.76 -11.14 -8.23
C ILE A 237 -16.55 -11.74 -8.97
N GLY A 238 -16.40 -11.42 -10.27
CA GLY A 238 -15.29 -11.90 -11.08
C GLY A 238 -13.91 -11.50 -10.51
N ILE A 239 -13.77 -10.24 -10.10
CA ILE A 239 -12.55 -9.71 -9.45
C ILE A 239 -12.25 -10.51 -8.17
N VAL A 240 -13.21 -10.63 -7.26
CA VAL A 240 -13.00 -11.32 -5.96
C VAL A 240 -12.50 -12.76 -6.16
N PHE A 241 -13.12 -13.51 -7.09
CA PHE A 241 -12.72 -14.89 -7.36
C PHE A 241 -11.39 -14.98 -8.13
N ALA A 242 -11.04 -14.01 -8.98
CA ALA A 242 -9.72 -13.95 -9.61
C ALA A 242 -8.61 -13.75 -8.57
N PHE A 243 -8.78 -12.80 -7.66
CA PHE A 243 -7.83 -12.54 -6.56
C PHE A 243 -7.67 -13.76 -5.66
N SER A 244 -8.78 -14.38 -5.28
CA SER A 244 -8.79 -15.59 -4.45
C SER A 244 -8.08 -16.75 -5.15
N ALA A 245 -8.43 -17.02 -6.42
CA ALA A 245 -7.86 -18.12 -7.17
C ALA A 245 -6.36 -17.92 -7.47
N TYR A 246 -5.94 -16.68 -7.74
CA TYR A 246 -4.52 -16.35 -7.89
C TYR A 246 -3.75 -16.66 -6.61
N ARG A 247 -4.25 -16.21 -5.45
CA ARG A 247 -3.63 -16.47 -4.15
C ARG A 247 -3.62 -17.95 -3.75
N MET A 248 -4.53 -18.76 -4.26
CA MET A 248 -4.53 -20.22 -4.01
C MET A 248 -3.38 -20.94 -4.72
N VAL A 249 -2.85 -20.39 -5.82
CA VAL A 249 -1.81 -21.04 -6.64
C VAL A 249 -0.48 -20.27 -6.67
N TYR A 250 -0.45 -19.01 -6.22
CA TYR A 250 0.75 -18.19 -6.06
C TYR A 250 0.88 -17.69 -4.61
N ALA A 251 2.11 -17.52 -4.13
CA ALA A 251 2.39 -17.26 -2.73
C ALA A 251 1.80 -15.94 -2.20
N SER A 252 1.76 -14.91 -3.03
CA SER A 252 1.17 -13.61 -2.68
C SER A 252 0.51 -12.95 -3.89
N ILE A 253 -0.28 -11.91 -3.65
CA ILE A 253 -0.90 -11.10 -4.70
C ILE A 253 -0.07 -9.84 -4.96
N TRP A 254 0.19 -9.07 -3.90
CA TRP A 254 0.80 -7.75 -3.97
C TRP A 254 2.29 -7.73 -3.68
N ASP A 255 2.76 -8.62 -2.81
CA ASP A 255 4.19 -8.69 -2.48
C ASP A 255 4.99 -9.10 -3.73
N TYR A 256 5.69 -8.14 -4.32
CA TYR A 256 6.47 -8.33 -5.53
C TYR A 256 7.63 -9.31 -5.34
N HIS A 257 8.07 -9.60 -4.11
CA HIS A 257 9.08 -10.62 -3.86
C HIS A 257 8.53 -12.02 -4.14
N THR A 258 7.29 -12.31 -3.75
CA THR A 258 6.75 -13.68 -3.78
C THR A 258 5.58 -13.88 -4.73
N ASN A 259 5.01 -12.83 -5.32
CA ASN A 259 3.77 -12.95 -6.11
C ASN A 259 3.92 -13.82 -7.36
N HIS A 260 5.14 -13.93 -7.87
CA HIS A 260 5.49 -14.77 -9.00
C HIS A 260 5.79 -16.23 -8.66
N ILE A 261 5.86 -16.58 -7.37
CA ILE A 261 6.26 -17.91 -6.89
C ILE A 261 5.02 -18.83 -6.87
N PRO A 262 4.96 -19.84 -7.76
CA PRO A 262 3.86 -20.82 -7.76
C PRO A 262 3.94 -21.74 -6.54
N LEU A 263 2.81 -21.96 -5.89
CA LEU A 263 2.68 -22.81 -4.71
C LEU A 263 2.66 -24.29 -5.07
N ASN A 264 3.14 -25.14 -4.16
CA ASN A 264 3.01 -26.58 -4.24
C ASN A 264 1.76 -27.05 -3.48
N ARG A 265 0.97 -27.92 -4.11
CA ARG A 265 -0.24 -28.49 -3.51
C ARG A 265 0.07 -29.53 -2.43
N ASN A 266 1.21 -30.20 -2.59
CA ASN A 266 1.60 -31.34 -1.77
C ASN A 266 2.68 -31.01 -0.75
N SER A 267 3.20 -29.78 -0.75
CA SER A 267 4.14 -29.30 0.26
C SER A 267 3.71 -27.91 0.71
N ALA A 268 3.68 -27.69 2.02
CA ALA A 268 3.45 -26.33 2.50
C ALA A 268 4.56 -25.41 2.01
N PHE A 269 4.19 -24.17 1.70
CA PHE A 269 5.15 -23.12 1.46
C PHE A 269 5.85 -22.80 2.78
N LEU A 270 7.09 -23.27 2.91
CA LEU A 270 7.93 -23.05 4.10
C LEU A 270 8.40 -21.59 4.09
N TRP A 271 7.71 -20.76 4.86
CA TRP A 271 8.22 -19.46 5.28
C TRP A 271 9.12 -19.66 6.50
N SER A 272 10.22 -18.92 6.60
CA SER A 272 11.11 -18.97 7.77
C SER A 272 10.29 -18.69 9.04
N GLU A 273 10.28 -19.64 9.99
CA GLU A 273 9.43 -19.69 11.19
C GLU A 273 9.77 -18.63 12.26
N ALA A 274 9.86 -17.36 11.88
CA ALA A 274 10.25 -16.27 12.78
C ALA A 274 9.29 -15.07 12.75
N CYS A 275 8.02 -15.27 12.39
CA CYS A 275 6.98 -14.24 12.50
C CYS A 275 6.02 -14.55 13.66
N GLU A 276 5.87 -13.63 14.62
CA GLU A 276 4.77 -13.68 15.59
C GLU A 276 3.42 -13.57 14.86
N GLY A 277 2.47 -14.41 15.23
CA GLY A 277 1.16 -14.49 14.57
C GLY A 277 0.96 -15.61 13.56
N PHE A 278 1.96 -16.49 13.38
CA PHE A 278 1.85 -17.70 12.54
C PHE A 278 0.70 -18.65 12.93
N GLY A 279 0.08 -18.44 14.10
CA GLY A 279 -1.13 -19.14 14.59
C GLY A 279 -2.39 -18.28 14.72
N MET A 280 -2.42 -17.05 14.21
CA MET A 280 -3.58 -16.15 14.27
C MET A 280 -4.51 -16.29 13.05
N VAL A 281 -4.86 -17.53 12.71
CA VAL A 281 -5.84 -17.82 11.66
C VAL A 281 -6.97 -18.66 12.24
N PHE A 282 -8.21 -18.35 11.86
CA PHE A 282 -9.40 -19.11 12.30
C PHE A 282 -9.33 -20.60 11.92
N THR A 283 -8.48 -20.98 10.97
CA THR A 283 -8.31 -22.36 10.51
C THR A 283 -6.84 -22.73 10.38
N ASP A 284 -6.35 -23.55 11.29
CA ASP A 284 -4.97 -24.09 11.25
C ASP A 284 -4.75 -25.21 10.21
N ARG A 285 -5.81 -25.63 9.49
CA ARG A 285 -5.81 -26.82 8.62
C ARG A 285 -5.76 -26.55 7.11
N ALA A 286 -5.60 -25.30 6.68
CA ALA A 286 -5.43 -24.98 5.27
C ALA A 286 -3.95 -25.08 4.85
N GLY A 287 -3.32 -26.26 4.93
CA GLY A 287 -2.08 -26.59 4.18
C GLY A 287 -0.78 -25.80 4.45
N TRP A 288 -0.70 -24.84 5.38
CA TRP A 288 0.49 -24.00 5.58
C TRP A 288 1.55 -24.57 6.54
N ARG A 289 1.31 -25.72 7.18
CA ARG A 289 2.32 -26.39 8.02
C ARG A 289 3.01 -27.50 7.25
N ALA A 290 4.23 -27.25 6.77
CA ALA A 290 5.22 -28.32 6.60
C ALA A 290 6.00 -28.29 7.90
N GLY A 291 5.79 -29.30 8.74
CA GLY A 291 6.45 -29.39 10.03
C GLY A 291 7.96 -29.32 9.86
N SER A 292 8.57 -28.41 10.63
CA SER A 292 9.98 -28.43 10.95
C SER A 292 10.39 -29.82 11.44
N LEU A 293 11.00 -30.62 10.56
CA LEU A 293 11.80 -31.78 10.97
C LEU A 293 13.10 -31.22 11.57
N ARG A 294 13.03 -30.93 12.86
CA ARG A 294 14.19 -30.62 13.69
C ARG A 294 15.08 -31.88 13.73
N GLY A 295 16.21 -31.82 13.03
CA GLY A 295 17.31 -32.76 13.17
C GLY A 295 17.36 -33.89 12.15
N GLN A 296 17.93 -33.62 10.97
CA GLN A 296 18.77 -34.58 10.25
C GLN A 296 19.61 -33.83 9.21
N ASN A 297 20.93 -33.97 9.31
CA ASN A 297 21.87 -33.62 8.25
C ASN A 297 21.61 -34.52 7.04
N THR A 298 20.81 -34.09 6.07
CA THR A 298 20.83 -34.62 4.70
C THR A 298 20.27 -33.57 3.73
N LEU A 299 21.10 -33.15 2.78
CA LEU A 299 20.66 -32.48 1.56
C LEU A 299 19.61 -33.36 0.87
N PRO A 300 18.46 -32.83 0.40
CA PRO A 300 17.63 -33.56 -0.53
C PRO A 300 18.27 -33.50 -1.91
N THR A 301 19.07 -34.53 -2.22
CA THR A 301 19.36 -34.89 -3.61
C THR A 301 18.05 -35.25 -4.31
N HIS A 302 17.89 -34.67 -5.49
CA HIS A 302 16.88 -35.04 -6.48
C HIS A 302 16.83 -36.57 -6.66
N ASN A 303 15.68 -37.19 -6.36
CA ASN A 303 15.17 -38.36 -7.07
C ASN A 303 13.72 -38.61 -6.65
N GLY A 304 12.80 -38.42 -7.59
CA GLY A 304 11.44 -38.90 -7.44
C GLY A 304 11.38 -40.42 -7.53
N GLN A 305 10.38 -41.02 -6.88
CA GLN A 305 9.43 -41.91 -7.55
C GLN A 305 8.37 -42.41 -6.57
N THR A 306 7.12 -42.02 -6.86
CA THR A 306 5.93 -42.86 -7.00
C THR A 306 5.98 -44.26 -6.37
N SER A 307 5.09 -44.50 -5.40
CA SER A 307 4.64 -45.83 -5.01
C SER A 307 3.59 -46.38 -5.98
N GLY A 308 3.83 -47.56 -6.56
CA GLY A 308 2.86 -48.32 -7.34
C GLY A 308 3.29 -49.78 -7.52
N PHE A 309 2.47 -50.70 -6.99
CA PHE A 309 2.62 -52.16 -7.05
C PHE A 309 2.54 -52.75 -8.48
N ARG A 310 3.45 -53.66 -8.86
CA ARG A 310 3.22 -55.11 -9.22
C ARG A 310 4.37 -55.73 -10.04
N ASN A 311 4.60 -57.03 -9.78
CA ASN A 311 5.42 -58.07 -10.45
C ASN A 311 5.62 -57.90 -11.97
N HIS A 312 6.72 -58.29 -12.64
CA HIS A 312 7.36 -59.62 -12.72
C HIS A 312 8.64 -59.52 -13.60
N ASN A 313 9.60 -60.43 -13.36
CA ASN A 313 10.51 -61.08 -14.32
C ASN A 313 11.70 -60.34 -15.00
N THR A 314 12.85 -60.99 -14.80
CA THR A 314 13.92 -61.38 -15.77
C THR A 314 15.09 -60.45 -16.12
N TYR A 315 16.29 -60.96 -15.76
CA TYR A 315 17.58 -61.05 -16.47
C TYR A 315 18.22 -59.84 -17.18
N ALA A 316 19.46 -59.57 -16.73
CA ALA A 316 20.67 -59.27 -17.52
C ALA A 316 20.67 -57.90 -18.29
N THR A 317 21.76 -57.21 -18.62
CA THR A 317 23.19 -57.48 -18.78
C THR A 317 23.94 -56.13 -18.70
N ASN A 318 25.27 -56.23 -18.55
CA ASN A 318 26.30 -55.20 -18.69
C ASN A 318 26.19 -54.27 -19.91
N ASN A 319 26.71 -53.05 -19.75
CA ASN A 319 27.77 -52.39 -20.53
C ASN A 319 27.75 -50.90 -20.11
N GLY A 320 28.81 -50.25 -19.66
CA GLY A 320 30.21 -50.38 -20.00
C GLY A 320 30.66 -49.02 -20.54
N LEU A 321 31.59 -48.36 -19.86
CA LEU A 321 32.78 -47.69 -20.44
C LEU A 321 33.49 -46.82 -19.40
N THR A 322 34.61 -47.39 -18.96
CA THR A 322 35.91 -46.80 -18.61
C THR A 322 36.16 -45.41 -19.22
N ASN A 323 36.88 -44.47 -18.58
CA ASN A 323 38.33 -44.57 -18.42
C ASN A 323 38.90 -43.48 -17.47
N GLY A 324 39.92 -43.84 -16.67
CA GLY A 324 41.22 -43.19 -16.83
C GLY A 324 41.64 -42.00 -15.95
N ASN A 325 41.55 -42.13 -14.63
CA ASN A 325 42.67 -42.19 -13.67
C ASN A 325 43.94 -41.28 -13.79
N ARG A 326 44.43 -40.90 -12.58
CA ARG A 326 45.82 -40.66 -12.10
C ARG A 326 46.38 -39.24 -12.24
N ASN A 327 46.99 -38.60 -11.23
CA ASN A 327 47.73 -38.99 -10.00
C ASN A 327 48.00 -37.69 -9.19
N ALA A 328 48.49 -37.59 -7.95
CA ALA A 328 48.59 -38.39 -6.73
C ALA A 328 49.49 -37.59 -5.73
N LEU A 329 49.42 -37.92 -4.42
CA LEU A 329 50.49 -37.78 -3.38
C LEU A 329 50.71 -36.39 -2.74
N GLN A 330 50.90 -36.18 -1.42
CA GLN A 330 50.90 -37.06 -0.24
C GLN A 330 51.06 -36.22 1.06
N HIS A 331 50.68 -36.84 2.20
CA HIS A 331 51.12 -36.65 3.60
C HIS A 331 50.48 -35.58 4.51
N ARG A 332 50.20 -35.82 5.81
CA ARG A 332 49.96 -37.02 6.67
C ARG A 332 49.75 -36.53 8.13
N GLU A 333 48.66 -37.00 8.76
CA GLU A 333 48.39 -37.44 10.17
C GLU A 333 48.95 -36.66 11.39
N LYS A 334 48.30 -36.60 12.58
CA LYS A 334 47.70 -37.72 13.36
C LYS A 334 47.05 -37.18 14.66
N ALA A 335 46.01 -37.85 15.17
CA ALA A 335 45.88 -38.24 16.59
C ALA A 335 44.80 -39.32 16.77
N THR A 336 45.07 -40.24 17.68
CA THR A 336 44.49 -41.59 17.84
C THR A 336 43.57 -41.71 19.07
N ASN A 337 42.43 -42.38 18.87
CA ASN A 337 41.76 -43.45 19.66
C ASN A 337 41.81 -43.57 21.21
N ASN A 338 40.59 -43.90 21.71
CA ASN A 338 40.19 -44.87 22.75
C ASN A 338 39.92 -44.43 24.21
N GLY A 339 38.65 -44.60 24.65
CA GLY A 339 38.30 -45.70 25.57
C GLY A 339 37.86 -45.40 27.02
N LEU A 340 36.57 -45.69 27.31
CA LEU A 340 35.99 -46.40 28.50
C LEU A 340 35.95 -45.79 29.93
N THR A 341 34.70 -45.47 30.35
CA THR A 341 33.91 -45.84 31.56
C THR A 341 34.42 -45.81 33.03
N ASN A 342 33.49 -45.36 33.90
CA ASN A 342 33.13 -45.73 35.29
C ASN A 342 33.55 -44.86 36.50
N GLY A 343 32.52 -44.43 37.29
CA GLY A 343 32.36 -44.88 38.69
C GLY A 343 32.53 -43.89 39.87
N ASN A 344 31.40 -43.42 40.41
CA ASN A 344 30.95 -43.21 41.81
C ASN A 344 31.78 -42.56 42.96
N ASP A 345 31.04 -41.70 43.69
CA ASP A 345 30.90 -41.46 45.15
C ASP A 345 32.07 -40.99 46.05
N SER A 346 31.85 -39.88 46.78
CA SER A 346 31.65 -39.89 48.27
C SER A 346 31.56 -38.48 48.94
N THR A 347 30.41 -38.28 49.63
CA THR A 347 30.09 -37.61 50.92
C THR A 347 31.05 -36.66 51.67
N LEU A 348 30.48 -35.58 52.26
CA LEU A 348 30.64 -35.18 53.68
C LEU A 348 29.58 -34.16 54.16
N GLN A 349 29.45 -34.07 55.49
CA GLN A 349 28.25 -33.83 56.31
C GLN A 349 27.92 -32.38 56.77
N HIS A 350 26.66 -32.25 57.24
CA HIS A 350 25.95 -31.21 58.02
C HIS A 350 26.59 -30.74 59.36
N PRO A 351 26.13 -29.63 60.00
CA PRO A 351 25.05 -29.70 61.01
C PRO A 351 24.04 -28.53 61.05
N GLN A 352 22.94 -28.81 61.75
CA GLN A 352 21.66 -28.09 61.91
C GLN A 352 21.66 -26.96 62.96
N ARG A 353 20.62 -26.10 62.92
CA ARG A 353 19.81 -25.77 64.13
C ARG A 353 18.35 -25.42 63.77
N SER A 354 17.47 -25.63 64.75
CA SER A 354 16.03 -25.90 64.70
C SER A 354 15.23 -24.90 65.58
N MET A 355 13.90 -24.86 65.35
CA MET A 355 12.74 -24.62 66.26
C MET A 355 11.80 -23.52 65.76
N HIS A 356 10.46 -23.54 65.90
CA HIS A 356 9.44 -24.58 66.14
C HIS A 356 8.04 -23.89 66.06
N GLY A 357 7.04 -24.59 65.49
CA GLY A 357 5.63 -24.61 65.90
C GLY A 357 4.65 -23.53 65.37
N ALA A 358 3.34 -23.75 65.22
CA ALA A 358 2.47 -24.95 65.14
C ALA A 358 1.00 -24.51 64.91
N HIS A 359 0.22 -25.35 64.19
CA HIS A 359 -1.26 -25.58 64.29
C HIS A 359 -2.26 -24.48 63.83
N ARG A 360 -3.49 -24.74 63.33
CA ARG A 360 -4.41 -25.89 63.04
C ARG A 360 -5.55 -25.34 62.14
N SER A 361 -6.00 -26.02 61.07
CA SER A 361 -7.19 -26.92 60.94
C SER A 361 -8.58 -26.28 60.78
N GLY A 362 -9.33 -26.72 59.75
CA GLY A 362 -10.77 -27.05 59.85
C GLY A 362 -11.78 -26.32 58.95
N ASP A 363 -12.24 -27.01 57.90
CA ASP A 363 -13.63 -27.23 57.42
C ASP A 363 -14.69 -26.10 57.45
N ASP A 364 -15.40 -25.85 56.32
CA ASP A 364 -16.77 -26.38 56.14
C ASP A 364 -17.45 -26.00 54.79
N MET A 365 -18.51 -26.75 54.51
CA MET A 365 -19.29 -26.96 53.29
C MET A 365 -20.28 -25.86 52.80
N LEU A 366 -20.62 -25.96 51.50
CA LEU A 366 -21.95 -25.80 50.84
C LEU A 366 -22.78 -24.51 51.07
N LYS A 367 -23.17 -23.83 49.96
CA LYS A 367 -24.56 -23.84 49.44
C LYS A 367 -24.78 -22.98 48.19
N ASN A 368 -25.54 -23.58 47.27
CA ASN A 368 -26.25 -23.01 46.13
C ASN A 368 -27.24 -21.90 46.53
N LYS A 369 -27.53 -20.98 45.59
CA LYS A 369 -28.92 -20.69 45.18
C LYS A 369 -28.98 -19.90 43.87
N ALA A 370 -29.55 -20.55 42.86
CA ALA A 370 -30.30 -19.91 41.79
C ALA A 370 -31.80 -20.01 42.11
N GLU A 371 -32.59 -19.17 41.43
CA GLU A 371 -33.96 -19.37 40.92
C GLU A 371 -34.99 -18.25 41.22
N GLU A 372 -35.44 -17.67 40.10
CA GLU A 372 -36.82 -17.35 39.66
C GLU A 372 -37.63 -16.29 40.45
N PHE A 373 -38.43 -15.40 39.83
CA PHE A 373 -39.57 -15.62 38.93
C PHE A 373 -40.02 -14.28 38.28
N LEU A 374 -40.62 -14.39 37.08
CA LEU A 374 -41.25 -13.37 36.21
C LEU A 374 -42.65 -12.89 36.72
N PRO A 375 -43.62 -12.30 35.94
CA PRO A 375 -43.64 -11.54 34.67
C PRO A 375 -44.70 -10.36 34.58
N PHE A 376 -44.81 -9.77 33.36
CA PHE A 376 -46.02 -9.20 32.67
C PHE A 376 -46.54 -7.77 32.95
N GLY A 377 -46.80 -7.03 31.85
CA GLY A 377 -47.73 -5.89 31.83
C GLY A 377 -47.67 -4.99 30.57
N GLN A 378 -48.52 -5.28 29.58
CA GLN A 378 -48.77 -4.55 28.33
C GLN A 378 -49.98 -3.59 28.51
N ASN A 379 -49.97 -2.34 28.02
CA ASN A 379 -51.04 -1.76 27.15
C ASN A 379 -51.02 -0.23 26.88
N ARG A 380 -51.68 0.09 25.76
CA ARG A 380 -51.89 1.32 24.98
C ARG A 380 -52.59 2.51 25.67
N GLY A 381 -52.31 3.73 25.18
CA GLY A 381 -53.31 4.55 24.46
C GLY A 381 -53.91 5.83 25.11
N GLN A 382 -53.75 6.95 24.38
CA GLN A 382 -54.68 8.08 24.15
C GLN A 382 -54.73 9.36 25.02
N GLN A 383 -54.57 10.49 24.29
CA GLN A 383 -55.31 11.77 24.29
C GLN A 383 -55.20 12.81 25.43
N GLY A 384 -54.90 14.06 25.06
CA GLY A 384 -55.80 15.19 25.38
C GLY A 384 -55.22 16.50 25.95
N SER A 385 -55.07 17.51 25.08
CA SER A 385 -55.38 18.95 25.27
C SER A 385 -54.62 19.87 26.25
N GLY A 386 -53.99 20.92 25.68
CA GLY A 386 -54.53 22.29 25.76
C GLY A 386 -53.72 23.38 26.48
N SER A 387 -53.11 24.32 25.72
CA SER A 387 -53.41 25.78 25.72
C SER A 387 -52.21 26.67 25.31
N SER A 388 -52.44 27.51 24.29
CA SER A 388 -51.57 28.59 23.77
C SER A 388 -51.72 29.90 24.59
N PRO A 389 -51.01 31.00 24.26
CA PRO A 389 -51.48 31.88 23.18
C PRO A 389 -50.41 32.45 22.23
N HIS A 390 -50.94 32.84 21.06
CA HIS A 390 -50.36 33.45 19.86
C HIS A 390 -49.84 34.89 20.03
N GLN A 391 -48.99 35.37 19.10
CA GLN A 391 -49.41 36.37 18.09
C GLN A 391 -48.38 36.70 16.97
N ASN A 392 -48.93 36.64 15.74
CA ASN A 392 -48.75 37.52 14.57
C ASN A 392 -47.77 37.21 13.40
N TYR A 393 -48.43 36.88 12.28
CA TYR A 393 -48.08 36.76 10.86
C TYR A 393 -48.05 38.15 10.17
N PRO A 394 -47.49 38.35 8.93
CA PRO A 394 -48.09 37.85 7.68
C PRO A 394 -47.13 37.30 6.62
N GLY A 395 -47.66 36.38 5.80
CA GLY A 395 -46.94 35.60 4.82
C GLY A 395 -46.84 36.19 3.41
N ARG A 396 -46.23 35.40 2.51
CA ARG A 396 -46.51 35.37 1.07
C ARG A 396 -46.15 34.01 0.50
N SER A 397 -47.14 33.43 -0.18
CA SER A 397 -47.10 32.26 -1.05
C SER A 397 -46.22 32.46 -2.29
N TYR A 398 -45.50 31.42 -2.72
CA TYR A 398 -45.06 31.30 -4.11
C TYR A 398 -45.54 29.99 -4.73
N GLN A 399 -46.38 30.15 -5.75
CA GLN A 399 -46.80 29.14 -6.71
C GLN A 399 -45.65 28.83 -7.67
N HIS A 400 -45.55 27.57 -8.09
CA HIS A 400 -44.65 27.13 -9.17
C HIS A 400 -45.14 27.64 -10.54
N PRO A 401 -44.27 28.20 -11.41
CA PRO A 401 -44.61 28.43 -12.81
C PRO A 401 -44.18 27.26 -13.73
N PRO A 402 -44.82 27.11 -14.91
CA PRO A 402 -44.64 26.00 -15.85
C PRO A 402 -43.37 26.12 -16.71
N PRO A 403 -42.95 25.06 -17.43
CA PRO A 403 -41.65 25.03 -18.12
C PRO A 403 -41.70 25.62 -19.54
N GLY A 404 -40.68 26.42 -19.88
CA GLY A 404 -40.23 26.63 -21.26
C GLY A 404 -40.50 28.01 -21.87
N GLN A 405 -39.46 28.86 -21.89
CA GLN A 405 -39.09 29.79 -22.99
C GLN A 405 -37.90 30.66 -22.52
N TRP A 406 -36.75 30.57 -23.20
CA TRP A 406 -35.58 31.41 -22.92
C TRP A 406 -35.56 32.64 -23.84
N GLN A 407 -35.61 33.85 -23.27
CA GLN A 407 -35.22 35.10 -23.92
C GLN A 407 -33.88 35.57 -23.30
N GLN A 408 -32.95 36.04 -24.13
CA GLN A 408 -31.66 36.58 -23.67
C GLN A 408 -31.79 38.05 -23.21
N PRO A 409 -31.20 38.47 -22.08
CA PRO A 409 -31.10 39.87 -21.69
C PRO A 409 -29.85 40.57 -22.26
N PRO A 410 -29.84 41.92 -22.34
CA PRO A 410 -28.77 42.70 -22.97
C PRO A 410 -27.47 42.77 -22.12
N PRO A 411 -26.31 43.07 -22.75
CA PRO A 411 -25.01 42.95 -22.08
C PRO A 411 -24.74 44.08 -21.07
N GLY A 412 -24.30 43.74 -19.85
CA GLY A 412 -23.61 44.70 -18.97
C GLY A 412 -23.86 44.67 -17.45
N GLN A 413 -24.58 43.71 -16.85
CA GLN A 413 -24.76 43.66 -15.38
C GLN A 413 -24.51 42.27 -14.79
N TRP A 414 -23.76 42.21 -13.68
CA TRP A 414 -23.42 40.97 -12.96
C TRP A 414 -24.52 40.59 -11.95
N TYR A 415 -24.90 39.31 -11.92
CA TYR A 415 -25.80 38.70 -10.92
C TYR A 415 -25.03 37.60 -10.16
N GLN A 416 -25.16 37.55 -8.83
CA GLN A 416 -24.61 36.48 -7.98
C GLN A 416 -25.69 35.42 -7.68
N PRO A 417 -25.48 34.12 -8.01
CA PRO A 417 -26.36 33.05 -7.54
C PRO A 417 -25.98 32.58 -6.12
N PRO A 418 -26.93 31.98 -5.36
CA PRO A 418 -26.64 31.39 -4.05
C PRO A 418 -25.74 30.14 -4.16
N PRO A 419 -25.02 29.77 -3.09
CA PRO A 419 -24.05 28.68 -3.13
C PRO A 419 -24.72 27.31 -3.31
N GLY A 420 -24.22 26.49 -4.26
CA GLY A 420 -24.52 25.05 -4.32
C GLY A 420 -24.87 24.40 -5.67
N GLN A 421 -24.75 25.06 -6.83
CA GLN A 421 -25.04 24.41 -8.13
C GLN A 421 -23.97 24.72 -9.20
N TRP A 422 -23.48 23.68 -9.88
CA TRP A 422 -22.51 23.75 -10.97
C TRP A 422 -23.21 23.99 -12.33
N TYR A 423 -22.66 24.88 -13.16
CA TYR A 423 -23.10 25.12 -14.55
C TYR A 423 -21.91 24.96 -15.52
N GLN A 424 -22.11 24.27 -16.64
CA GLN A 424 -21.12 24.15 -17.72
C GLN A 424 -21.54 25.01 -18.93
N PRO A 425 -20.69 25.92 -19.44
CA PRO A 425 -20.98 26.67 -20.68
C PRO A 425 -20.62 25.87 -21.95
N PRO A 426 -21.18 26.24 -23.13
CA PRO A 426 -20.90 25.56 -24.40
C PRO A 426 -19.48 25.85 -24.93
N PRO A 427 -18.93 25.00 -25.84
CA PRO A 427 -17.54 25.12 -26.29
C PRO A 427 -17.33 26.32 -27.23
N GLY A 428 -16.33 27.18 -26.95
CA GLY A 428 -15.77 28.08 -27.98
C GLY A 428 -15.42 29.54 -27.61
N GLN A 429 -15.46 29.99 -26.36
CA GLN A 429 -15.03 31.35 -25.99
C GLN A 429 -14.04 31.37 -24.82
N TRP A 430 -12.93 32.10 -24.98
CA TRP A 430 -11.87 32.27 -23.97
C TRP A 430 -12.24 33.36 -22.95
N TYR A 431 -12.04 33.08 -21.66
CA TYR A 431 -12.15 34.04 -20.55
C TYR A 431 -10.79 34.22 -19.89
N GLN A 432 -10.37 35.46 -19.63
CA GLN A 432 -9.18 35.76 -18.82
C GLN A 432 -9.60 36.09 -17.38
N PRO A 433 -9.13 35.36 -16.35
CA PRO A 433 -9.38 35.71 -14.95
C PRO A 433 -8.35 36.74 -14.42
N PRO A 434 -8.71 37.55 -13.40
CA PRO A 434 -7.78 38.46 -12.72
C PRO A 434 -6.77 37.70 -11.84
N PRO A 435 -5.64 38.33 -11.45
CA PRO A 435 -4.51 37.63 -10.83
C PRO A 435 -4.82 37.26 -9.36
N GLY A 436 -4.59 36.00 -8.97
CA GLY A 436 -4.49 35.64 -7.55
C GLY A 436 -5.04 34.30 -7.07
N GLN A 437 -5.45 33.36 -7.93
CA GLN A 437 -5.87 32.02 -7.47
C GLN A 437 -5.36 30.93 -8.41
N TRP A 438 -4.53 30.01 -7.90
CA TRP A 438 -4.06 28.83 -8.65
C TRP A 438 -4.75 27.56 -8.13
N TYR A 439 -5.43 26.87 -9.04
CA TYR A 439 -5.79 25.46 -8.94
C TYR A 439 -4.99 24.68 -10.01
N PRO A 440 -4.63 23.39 -9.78
CA PRO A 440 -3.88 22.60 -10.75
C PRO A 440 -4.74 22.18 -11.97
N PRO A 441 -4.18 22.07 -13.19
CA PRO A 441 -4.91 21.60 -14.36
C PRO A 441 -4.97 20.06 -14.46
N PRO A 442 -5.97 19.48 -15.16
CA PRO A 442 -6.06 18.05 -15.42
C PRO A 442 -5.05 17.58 -16.50
N PRO A 443 -4.65 16.30 -16.52
CA PRO A 443 -3.58 15.82 -17.40
C PRO A 443 -4.05 15.53 -18.84
N GLY A 444 -3.37 16.14 -19.81
CA GLY A 444 -3.11 15.56 -21.14
C GLY A 444 -3.65 16.31 -22.36
N GLN A 445 -2.78 17.01 -23.09
CA GLN A 445 -2.58 16.94 -24.55
C GLN A 445 -1.56 18.01 -25.00
N TRP A 446 -0.33 17.60 -25.32
CA TRP A 446 0.65 18.48 -25.99
C TRP A 446 0.73 18.11 -27.46
N GLN A 447 0.19 18.97 -28.32
CA GLN A 447 0.63 19.10 -29.72
C GLN A 447 1.64 20.25 -29.80
N GLN A 448 2.77 20.05 -30.48
CA GLN A 448 3.77 21.09 -30.67
C GLN A 448 3.32 22.12 -31.72
N PRO A 449 3.52 23.44 -31.49
CA PRO A 449 3.45 24.44 -32.55
C PRO A 449 4.82 24.68 -33.24
N PRO A 450 4.85 25.26 -34.46
CA PRO A 450 6.03 25.33 -35.32
C PRO A 450 7.04 26.41 -34.88
N PRO A 451 8.29 26.37 -35.40
CA PRO A 451 9.37 27.24 -34.96
C PRO A 451 9.29 28.63 -35.62
N GLY A 452 9.44 29.71 -34.84
CA GLY A 452 9.63 31.04 -35.43
C GLY A 452 9.71 32.23 -34.48
N GLN A 453 10.89 32.85 -34.48
CA GLN A 453 11.18 34.29 -34.37
C GLN A 453 11.26 34.95 -32.97
N TRP A 454 12.47 34.91 -32.42
CA TRP A 454 12.95 35.88 -31.44
C TRP A 454 13.29 37.22 -32.11
N GLN A 455 12.68 38.32 -31.65
CA GLN A 455 13.15 39.68 -31.95
C GLN A 455 13.92 40.24 -30.75
N GLN A 456 15.18 40.59 -31.02
CA GLN A 456 16.12 41.31 -30.16
C GLN A 456 15.75 42.81 -30.14
N HIS A 457 16.00 43.57 -29.05
CA HIS A 457 17.19 44.43 -28.78
C HIS A 457 16.84 45.41 -27.64
N PRO A 458 17.75 46.21 -27.03
CA PRO A 458 19.23 46.22 -27.05
C PRO A 458 19.91 46.34 -25.64
N PRO A 459 21.26 46.22 -25.55
CA PRO A 459 22.05 46.49 -24.34
C PRO A 459 22.91 47.78 -24.43
N GLU A 460 23.07 48.52 -23.33
CA GLU A 460 24.09 49.58 -23.18
C GLU A 460 24.82 49.47 -21.82
N GLN A 461 26.06 48.94 -21.86
CA GLN A 461 27.34 49.63 -21.58
C GLN A 461 27.43 50.59 -20.35
N TRP A 462 28.43 50.54 -19.44
CA TRP A 462 29.89 50.47 -19.67
C TRP A 462 30.73 50.31 -18.36
N GLN A 463 31.92 49.69 -18.51
CA GLN A 463 33.26 49.94 -17.88
C GLN A 463 33.65 49.20 -16.57
N GLN A 464 34.86 48.64 -16.38
CA GLN A 464 36.08 48.45 -17.20
C GLN A 464 37.05 47.50 -16.45
N THR A 465 37.80 46.66 -17.17
CA THR A 465 39.00 45.91 -16.70
C THR A 465 40.25 46.34 -17.50
N PRO A 466 41.48 46.25 -16.94
CA PRO A 466 42.74 46.29 -17.70
C PRO A 466 43.30 44.87 -18.03
N PRO A 467 44.34 44.77 -18.90
CA PRO A 467 44.35 43.83 -20.04
C PRO A 467 45.26 42.57 -19.89
N PRO A 468 45.17 41.61 -20.83
CA PRO A 468 46.10 40.48 -20.94
C PRO A 468 47.29 40.76 -21.88
N TYR A 469 48.45 40.17 -21.57
CA TYR A 469 49.60 40.10 -22.47
C TYR A 469 49.47 38.92 -23.44
N SER A 470 49.77 39.20 -24.70
CA SER A 470 49.88 38.25 -25.82
C SER A 470 51.30 37.73 -26.00
N SER A 471 51.48 36.45 -26.30
CA SER A 471 52.51 36.00 -27.27
C SER A 471 52.29 34.57 -27.77
N HIS A 472 52.42 34.47 -29.09
CA HIS A 472 52.35 33.41 -30.10
C HIS A 472 52.90 31.98 -29.84
N PRO A 473 52.61 31.04 -30.78
CA PRO A 473 52.67 29.59 -30.59
C PRO A 473 53.93 28.94 -31.16
N ASN A 474 54.38 27.89 -30.46
CA ASN A 474 55.22 26.75 -30.87
C ASN A 474 56.17 26.46 -29.71
N ASP A 475 55.84 25.45 -28.91
CA ASP A 475 56.77 24.56 -28.22
C ASP A 475 55.96 23.58 -27.34
N ALA A 476 55.97 22.30 -27.70
CA ALA A 476 55.43 21.24 -26.86
C ALA A 476 56.39 20.94 -25.71
N PRO A 477 55.97 20.95 -24.42
CA PRO A 477 56.83 20.57 -23.31
C PRO A 477 56.85 19.04 -23.06
N PRO A 478 57.91 18.52 -22.41
CA PRO A 478 58.31 17.10 -22.41
C PRO A 478 57.52 16.23 -21.41
N PRO A 479 57.64 14.88 -21.47
CA PRO A 479 56.92 13.98 -20.57
C PRO A 479 57.34 14.18 -19.10
N VAL A 480 56.35 14.24 -18.21
CA VAL A 480 56.52 14.47 -16.76
C VAL A 480 57.21 13.25 -16.10
N PRO A 481 58.22 13.45 -15.23
CA PRO A 481 58.91 12.38 -14.51
C PRO A 481 57.99 11.60 -13.55
N THR A 482 58.24 10.31 -13.37
CA THR A 482 57.46 9.36 -12.55
C THR A 482 57.40 9.68 -11.03
N ALA A 483 57.99 10.78 -10.59
CA ALA A 483 58.07 11.21 -9.18
C ALA A 483 56.86 12.04 -8.70
N SER A 484 55.84 12.29 -9.55
CA SER A 484 54.60 12.98 -9.19
C SER A 484 53.35 12.09 -9.19
N ARG A 485 53.51 10.77 -9.06
CA ARG A 485 52.40 9.87 -8.70
C ARG A 485 52.17 9.91 -7.19
N PRO A 486 50.96 10.22 -6.67
CA PRO A 486 50.64 9.96 -5.28
C PRO A 486 50.74 8.46 -5.03
N GLY A 487 51.58 8.07 -4.07
CA GLY A 487 51.86 6.67 -3.73
C GLY A 487 50.68 5.97 -3.08
N GLU A 488 50.58 4.67 -3.35
CA GLU A 488 49.72 3.73 -2.62
C GLU A 488 50.08 3.76 -1.13
N THR A 489 49.08 3.85 -0.26
CA THR A 489 49.26 3.75 1.19
C THR A 489 48.62 2.47 1.72
N PRO A 490 49.40 1.57 2.35
CA PRO A 490 48.90 0.75 3.45
C PRO A 490 49.86 0.76 4.66
N PRO A 491 49.46 0.33 5.87
CA PRO A 491 48.21 0.54 6.60
C PRO A 491 48.46 1.27 7.95
N GLY A 492 47.58 2.20 8.33
CA GLY A 492 47.62 2.86 9.65
C GLY A 492 46.69 4.07 9.67
N ALA A 493 45.55 3.93 10.37
CA ALA A 493 44.38 4.82 10.38
C ALA A 493 44.67 6.32 10.17
N GLN A 494 44.32 6.82 8.97
CA GLN A 494 44.14 8.26 8.74
C GLN A 494 42.80 8.70 9.33
N GLY A 495 42.77 9.89 9.95
CA GLY A 495 41.54 10.48 10.47
C GLY A 495 40.47 10.68 9.38
N PRO A 496 39.21 10.93 9.75
CA PRO A 496 38.13 11.03 8.78
C PRO A 496 38.34 12.20 7.81
N GLY A 497 38.33 11.94 6.51
CA GLY A 497 38.30 12.98 5.49
C GLY A 497 36.96 13.71 5.51
N VAL A 498 36.94 15.01 5.80
CA VAL A 498 35.73 15.85 5.72
C VAL A 498 35.48 16.19 4.24
N TYR A 499 34.32 15.82 3.70
CA TYR A 499 33.96 16.12 2.31
C TYR A 499 32.87 17.18 2.17
N TRP A 500 32.19 17.54 3.26
CA TRP A 500 31.30 18.69 3.30
C TRP A 500 31.18 19.26 4.72
N ARG A 501 31.10 20.59 4.78
CA ARG A 501 30.78 21.39 5.95
C ARG A 501 30.01 22.62 5.47
N PRO A 502 28.80 22.90 5.98
CA PRO A 502 28.06 24.11 5.63
C PRO A 502 28.76 25.36 6.18
N ASN A 503 28.61 26.48 5.49
CA ASN A 503 29.15 27.76 5.91
C ASN A 503 28.17 28.51 6.84
N PHE A 504 28.50 28.60 8.12
CA PHE A 504 27.69 29.33 9.12
C PHE A 504 28.13 30.80 9.29
N SER A 505 28.66 31.43 8.24
CA SER A 505 29.08 32.83 8.31
C SER A 505 27.87 33.76 8.36
N ALA A 506 27.85 34.70 9.32
CA ALA A 506 26.77 35.69 9.51
C ALA A 506 26.44 36.53 8.26
N GLY A 507 27.36 36.66 7.31
CA GLY A 507 27.15 37.39 6.06
C GLY A 507 26.44 36.62 4.94
N ILE A 508 26.09 35.35 5.16
CA ILE A 508 25.48 34.47 4.16
C ILE A 508 24.03 34.17 4.56
N PRO A 509 23.05 34.25 3.66
CA PRO A 509 21.69 33.81 3.96
C PRO A 509 21.63 32.33 4.32
N VAL A 510 20.83 31.95 5.32
CA VAL A 510 20.59 30.53 5.67
C VAL A 510 20.11 29.70 4.47
N GLY A 511 19.35 30.36 3.58
CA GLY A 511 18.84 29.82 2.32
C GLY A 511 19.89 29.27 1.34
N GLU A 512 21.16 29.64 1.48
CA GLU A 512 22.26 29.20 0.61
C GLU A 512 22.68 27.75 0.90
N GLU A 513 22.73 27.36 2.17
CA GLU A 513 23.12 26.00 2.59
C GLU A 513 21.89 25.10 2.83
N PHE A 514 20.76 25.71 3.22
CA PHE A 514 19.55 25.01 3.59
C PHE A 514 18.33 25.55 2.87
N GLU A 515 17.46 24.66 2.40
CA GLU A 515 16.10 25.01 2.04
C GLU A 515 15.28 25.24 3.33
N GLN A 516 14.60 26.39 3.42
CA GLN A 516 13.73 26.75 4.54
C GLN A 516 12.29 26.36 4.20
N LYS A 517 11.77 25.31 4.84
CA LYS A 517 10.36 24.91 4.71
C LYS A 517 9.47 25.93 5.43
N GLN A 518 8.30 26.18 4.88
CA GLN A 518 7.39 27.24 5.34
C GLN A 518 5.98 26.70 5.55
N GLY A 519 5.21 27.37 6.41
CA GLY A 519 3.81 27.03 6.66
C GLY A 519 3.60 26.10 7.85
N HIS A 520 2.33 25.90 8.18
CA HIS A 520 1.85 24.99 9.22
C HIS A 520 1.74 23.52 8.75
N GLY A 521 1.89 23.25 7.45
CA GLY A 521 1.82 21.88 6.91
C GLY A 521 0.39 21.33 6.91
N ASP A 522 -0.56 22.11 6.40
CA ASP A 522 -1.99 21.84 6.44
C ASP A 522 -2.43 20.53 5.76
N PRO A 523 -3.50 19.88 6.25
CA PRO A 523 -4.38 20.33 7.35
C PRO A 523 -3.99 19.78 8.74
N TRP A 524 -2.83 19.12 8.89
CA TRP A 524 -2.53 18.27 10.07
C TRP A 524 -1.25 18.64 10.84
N GLY A 525 -0.75 19.88 10.75
CA GLY A 525 0.42 20.31 11.51
C GLY A 525 1.66 19.46 11.18
N TRP A 526 2.02 19.36 9.89
CA TRP A 526 3.09 18.49 9.37
C TRP A 526 2.92 16.99 9.67
N GLY A 527 1.69 16.54 9.90
CA GLY A 527 1.34 15.13 10.15
C GLY A 527 1.34 14.73 11.62
N ASN A 528 1.77 15.63 12.52
CA ASN A 528 1.93 15.35 13.94
C ASN A 528 1.13 16.27 14.86
N ASN A 529 0.16 17.03 14.32
CA ASN A 529 -0.60 18.05 15.08
C ASN A 529 0.32 19.11 15.72
N GLU A 530 1.41 19.45 15.04
CA GLU A 530 2.35 20.49 15.48
C GLU A 530 1.67 21.87 15.46
N LEU A 531 2.06 22.79 16.36
CA LEU A 531 1.40 24.10 16.54
C LEU A 531 1.98 25.20 15.66
N GLN A 532 3.28 25.11 15.36
CA GLN A 532 4.02 26.23 14.77
C GLN A 532 3.76 26.43 13.29
N ASN A 533 3.95 27.67 12.86
CA ASN A 533 4.14 28.05 11.48
C ASN A 533 5.65 28.15 11.21
N TYR A 534 6.19 27.35 10.29
CA TYR A 534 7.60 27.49 9.90
C TYR A 534 7.77 28.70 8.98
N THR A 535 8.83 29.48 9.18
CA THR A 535 9.08 30.70 8.40
C THR A 535 10.54 30.80 7.95
N PRO A 536 10.84 31.54 6.87
CA PRO A 536 12.21 31.84 6.46
C PRO A 536 12.78 33.06 7.21
N GLU A 537 12.05 33.62 8.18
CA GLU A 537 12.41 34.88 8.82
C GLU A 537 13.73 34.76 9.60
N PRO A 538 14.59 35.78 9.57
CA PRO A 538 15.81 35.82 10.37
C PRO A 538 15.58 35.72 11.88
N SER A 539 14.34 35.95 12.34
CA SER A 539 13.95 35.74 13.74
C SER A 539 13.85 34.27 14.14
N ASN A 540 13.66 33.36 13.17
CA ASN A 540 13.49 31.93 13.39
C ASN A 540 14.72 31.12 12.94
N SER A 541 15.50 31.59 11.96
CA SER A 541 16.79 30.97 11.62
C SER A 541 17.83 31.98 11.20
N PHE A 542 19.02 31.92 11.80
CA PHE A 542 20.10 32.87 11.53
C PHE A 542 21.46 32.30 11.91
N TYR A 543 22.51 32.89 11.34
CA TYR A 543 23.89 32.63 11.73
C TYR A 543 24.37 33.66 12.75
N THR A 544 25.08 33.21 13.77
CA THR A 544 25.69 34.08 14.77
C THR A 544 27.06 34.59 14.31
N PRO A 545 27.55 35.72 14.84
CA PRO A 545 28.88 36.24 14.50
C PRO A 545 30.03 35.28 14.80
N ASP A 546 29.86 34.36 15.77
CA ASP A 546 30.82 33.32 16.13
C ASP A 546 30.68 32.02 15.30
N GLY A 547 29.92 32.06 14.21
CA GLY A 547 29.87 30.97 13.23
C GLY A 547 28.99 29.79 13.61
N LYS A 548 27.87 30.03 14.29
CA LYS A 548 26.88 29.00 14.65
C LYS A 548 25.58 29.23 13.91
N LEU A 549 24.83 28.16 13.68
CA LEU A 549 23.46 28.25 13.17
C LEU A 549 22.48 28.13 14.35
N VAL A 550 21.52 29.04 14.44
CA VAL A 550 20.46 29.02 15.46
C VAL A 550 19.12 28.83 14.77
N LEU A 551 18.34 27.86 15.25
CA LEU A 551 16.92 27.72 14.94
C LEU A 551 16.14 28.08 16.20
N ARG A 552 15.29 29.10 16.10
CA ARG A 552 14.55 29.67 17.21
C ARG A 552 13.06 29.42 17.04
N ALA A 553 12.49 28.65 17.95
CA ALA A 553 11.05 28.57 18.15
C ALA A 553 10.59 29.71 19.05
N VAL A 554 9.58 30.46 18.62
CA VAL A 554 8.98 31.57 19.36
C VAL A 554 7.54 31.22 19.69
N SER A 555 7.22 31.14 20.99
CA SER A 555 5.87 30.93 21.50
C SER A 555 5.31 32.25 22.03
N ARG A 556 4.15 32.67 21.51
CA ARG A 556 3.35 33.84 21.92
C ARG A 556 1.86 33.46 21.90
N PRO A 557 1.37 32.64 22.84
CA PRO A 557 0.00 32.11 22.78
C PRO A 557 -1.09 33.20 22.75
N ALA A 558 -0.82 34.37 23.33
CA ALA A 558 -1.74 35.52 23.37
C ALA A 558 -1.67 36.42 22.12
N HIS A 559 -0.88 36.08 21.10
CA HIS A 559 -0.77 36.89 19.89
C HIS A 559 -2.12 36.92 19.12
N PRO A 560 -2.58 38.10 18.65
CA PRO A 560 -3.89 38.23 18.00
C PRO A 560 -3.96 37.54 16.64
N ASP A 561 -2.84 37.49 15.92
CA ASP A 561 -2.71 36.73 14.68
C ASP A 561 -2.37 35.26 14.99
N PRO A 562 -3.25 34.29 14.60
CA PRO A 562 -3.05 32.87 14.84
C PRO A 562 -1.74 32.29 14.28
N GLU A 563 -1.27 32.77 13.12
CA GLU A 563 -0.07 32.26 12.46
C GLU A 563 1.23 32.73 13.12
N ALA A 564 1.14 33.83 13.88
CA ALA A 564 2.25 34.41 14.62
C ALA A 564 2.26 34.00 16.11
N ARG A 565 1.27 33.21 16.56
CA ARG A 565 1.26 32.65 17.93
C ARG A 565 2.42 31.68 18.18
N TRP A 566 2.81 30.93 17.16
CA TRP A 566 3.91 29.97 17.24
C TRP A 566 4.68 30.01 15.94
N THR A 567 5.92 30.50 15.95
CA THR A 567 6.78 30.51 14.75
C THR A 567 8.06 29.74 15.01
N SER A 568 8.57 29.05 13.99
CA SER A 568 9.83 28.32 14.10
C SER A 568 10.54 28.19 12.74
N ALA A 569 11.63 27.43 12.69
CA ALA A 569 12.34 27.07 11.46
C ALA A 569 12.40 25.55 11.26
N ARG A 570 12.28 25.13 9.99
CA ARG A 570 12.54 23.77 9.51
C ARG A 570 13.45 23.86 8.29
N LEU A 571 14.66 23.35 8.45
CA LEU A 571 15.74 23.45 7.47
C LEU A 571 16.05 22.08 6.86
N VAL A 572 16.23 22.02 5.54
CA VAL A 572 16.65 20.83 4.81
C VAL A 572 17.96 21.14 4.08
N SER A 573 19.00 20.33 4.24
CA SER A 573 20.28 20.58 3.57
C SER A 573 20.14 20.52 2.04
N ARG A 574 20.73 21.49 1.33
CA ARG A 574 20.76 21.45 -0.14
C ARG A 574 21.67 20.35 -0.70
N ARG A 575 22.59 19.85 0.12
CA ARG A 575 23.47 18.74 -0.22
C ARG A 575 22.92 17.43 0.34
N THR A 576 23.01 16.35 -0.44
CA THR A 576 22.75 15.00 0.07
C THR A 576 23.98 14.42 0.76
N LEU A 577 23.82 13.28 1.42
CA LEU A 577 24.95 12.52 1.97
C LEU A 577 25.97 12.13 0.88
N ALA A 578 25.51 11.89 -0.35
CA ALA A 578 26.28 11.73 -1.59
C ALA A 578 27.30 10.58 -1.62
N ARG A 579 27.43 9.79 -0.54
CA ARG A 579 28.38 8.68 -0.43
C ARG A 579 27.71 7.44 0.15
N PRO A 580 28.01 6.23 -0.36
CA PRO A 580 27.45 4.97 0.13
C PRO A 580 27.96 4.59 1.52
N ASP A 581 29.09 5.16 1.93
CA ASP A 581 29.70 4.99 3.23
C ASP A 581 30.09 6.37 3.76
N GLY A 582 29.82 6.66 5.03
CA GLY A 582 30.18 7.93 5.63
C GLY A 582 29.65 8.12 7.04
N CYS A 583 29.84 9.32 7.57
CA CYS A 583 29.34 9.74 8.87
C CYS A 583 28.91 11.20 8.82
N VAL A 584 27.77 11.52 9.43
CA VAL A 584 27.36 12.90 9.74
C VAL A 584 27.62 13.13 11.22
N THR A 585 28.24 14.27 11.53
CA THR A 585 28.54 14.67 12.91
C THR A 585 28.03 16.08 13.14
N ALA A 586 27.26 16.26 14.22
CA ALA A 586 26.76 17.57 14.65
C ALA A 586 27.05 17.79 16.15
N TRP A 587 27.42 19.02 16.49
CA TRP A 587 27.49 19.47 17.88
C TRP A 587 26.32 20.41 18.15
N LEU A 588 25.37 19.97 18.97
CA LEU A 588 24.08 20.61 19.15
C LEU A 588 23.85 20.98 20.62
N THR A 589 23.29 22.15 20.88
CA THR A 589 22.60 22.44 22.14
C THR A 589 21.11 22.45 21.84
N LEU A 590 20.36 21.54 22.47
CA LEU A 590 18.94 21.35 22.23
C LEU A 590 18.11 22.04 23.33
N PRO A 591 17.03 22.76 23.00
CA PRO A 591 16.15 23.32 24.00
C PRO A 591 15.35 22.20 24.70
N CYS A 592 15.36 22.17 26.02
CA CYS A 592 14.56 21.24 26.82
C CYS A 592 13.50 22.02 27.60
N ALA A 593 12.27 22.02 27.10
CA ALA A 593 11.14 22.65 27.77
C ALA A 593 9.83 21.92 27.44
N GLU A 594 8.82 22.13 28.29
CA GLU A 594 7.48 21.61 28.09
C GLU A 594 6.90 22.08 26.75
N GLY A 595 6.30 21.17 25.96
CA GLY A 595 5.72 21.48 24.66
C GLY A 595 6.71 21.86 23.55
N ILE A 596 8.03 21.71 23.77
CA ILE A 596 9.08 21.96 22.76
C ILE A 596 9.65 20.62 22.27
N TRP A 597 9.80 20.48 20.95
CA TRP A 597 10.28 19.28 20.26
C TRP A 597 11.36 19.60 19.22
N PRO A 598 12.64 19.75 19.62
CA PRO A 598 13.76 19.87 18.69
C PRO A 598 14.13 18.54 18.05
N ALA A 599 14.49 18.57 16.77
CA ALA A 599 14.90 17.39 16.01
C ALA A 599 16.12 17.65 15.10
N PHE A 600 17.01 16.67 15.05
CA PHE A 600 18.10 16.51 14.08
C PHE A 600 17.99 15.12 13.45
N TRP A 601 17.66 15.09 12.18
CA TRP A 601 17.13 13.91 11.51
C TRP A 601 17.42 13.96 10.02
N MET A 602 16.99 12.95 9.27
CA MET A 602 17.28 12.81 7.86
C MET A 602 16.12 12.16 7.12
N LEU A 603 15.91 12.63 5.89
CA LEU A 603 14.94 12.09 4.95
C LEU A 603 15.55 11.98 3.55
N PRO A 604 15.03 11.07 2.70
CA PRO A 604 15.28 11.08 1.27
C PRO A 604 15.06 12.46 0.65
N ARG A 605 15.86 12.82 -0.37
CA ARG A 605 15.61 14.03 -1.16
C ARG A 605 14.24 13.97 -1.83
N GLU A 606 13.52 15.09 -1.79
CA GLU A 606 12.23 15.21 -2.48
C GLU A 606 12.36 15.08 -4.02
N PRO A 607 11.37 14.47 -4.68
CA PRO A 607 10.17 13.85 -4.10
C PRO A 607 10.47 12.47 -3.50
N PHE A 608 9.87 12.16 -2.35
CA PHE A 608 9.95 10.85 -1.69
C PHE A 608 8.58 10.44 -1.15
N VAL A 609 8.41 9.14 -0.88
CA VAL A 609 7.19 8.58 -0.27
C VAL A 609 7.46 8.20 1.19
N TRP A 610 6.99 9.03 2.12
CA TRP A 610 6.97 8.71 3.53
C TRP A 610 5.86 7.70 3.85
N PRO A 611 6.06 6.73 4.76
CA PRO A 611 7.29 6.40 5.48
C PRO A 611 8.18 5.38 4.74
N HIS A 612 7.75 4.90 3.57
CA HIS A 612 8.36 3.75 2.90
C HIS A 612 9.81 3.96 2.46
N GLU A 613 10.17 5.17 2.04
CA GLU A 613 11.53 5.46 1.59
C GLU A 613 12.52 5.71 2.73
N GLY A 614 12.05 5.71 3.98
CA GLY A 614 12.85 5.75 5.19
C GLY A 614 12.93 7.14 5.84
N GLU A 615 13.15 7.13 7.15
CA GLU A 615 13.47 8.30 7.98
C GLU A 615 14.45 7.86 9.09
N VAL A 616 15.41 8.72 9.39
CA VAL A 616 16.41 8.48 10.44
C VAL A 616 16.44 9.68 11.36
N ASP A 617 16.10 9.44 12.61
CA ASP A 617 16.14 10.46 13.66
C ASP A 617 17.39 10.23 14.48
N ILE A 618 18.31 11.20 14.41
CA ILE A 618 19.59 11.12 15.09
C ILE A 618 19.40 11.63 16.52
N ALA A 619 18.70 12.76 16.66
CA ALA A 619 18.35 13.33 17.94
C ALA A 619 16.95 13.94 17.95
N GLU A 620 16.07 13.41 18.79
CA GLU A 620 14.78 13.99 19.13
C GLU A 620 14.57 14.00 20.63
N THR A 621 14.08 15.12 21.16
CA THR A 621 13.62 15.20 22.56
C THR A 621 12.34 16.02 22.60
N TRP A 622 11.50 15.80 23.59
CA TRP A 622 10.29 16.59 23.77
C TRP A 622 9.97 16.79 25.24
N ASN A 623 9.10 17.75 25.53
CA ASN A 623 8.61 18.03 26.89
C ASN A 623 9.70 18.32 27.94
N GLY A 624 10.93 18.59 27.51
CA GLY A 624 12.06 18.89 28.38
C GLY A 624 12.48 17.73 29.28
N ASP A 625 12.21 16.49 28.88
CA ASP A 625 12.59 15.29 29.65
C ASP A 625 14.09 14.95 29.59
N CYS A 626 14.83 15.65 28.71
CA CYS A 626 16.24 15.41 28.43
C CYS A 626 16.52 13.95 28.00
N GLN A 627 15.53 13.30 27.38
CA GLN A 627 15.66 11.99 26.75
C GLN A 627 15.83 12.19 25.25
N ASN A 628 16.94 11.69 24.72
CA ASN A 628 17.14 11.59 23.29
C ASN A 628 16.47 10.32 22.76
N HIS A 629 15.69 10.45 21.70
CA HIS A 629 15.13 9.34 20.94
C HIS A 629 15.90 9.27 19.62
N SER A 630 16.60 8.15 19.43
CA SER A 630 17.18 7.78 18.14
C SER A 630 16.24 6.81 17.47
N CYS A 631 15.81 7.11 16.25
CA CYS A 631 14.73 6.39 15.59
C CYS A 631 15.10 6.01 14.15
N LEU A 632 14.50 4.93 13.67
CA LEU A 632 14.51 4.51 12.28
C LEU A 632 13.07 4.15 11.89
N HIS A 633 12.53 4.84 10.90
CA HIS A 633 11.18 4.60 10.36
C HIS A 633 11.26 4.10 8.92
N TRP A 634 10.46 3.08 8.60
CA TRP A 634 10.28 2.61 7.21
C TRP A 634 8.91 1.94 6.98
N GLY A 635 7.90 2.35 7.75
CA GLY A 635 6.52 1.86 7.74
C GLY A 635 5.61 2.81 8.53
N PHE A 636 4.32 2.49 8.70
CA PHE A 636 3.42 3.33 9.51
C PHE A 636 3.39 2.92 10.99
N PHE A 637 3.19 3.84 11.93
CA PHE A 637 3.12 3.45 13.34
C PHE A 637 1.74 2.82 13.63
N THR A 638 1.58 1.56 13.23
CA THR A 638 0.40 0.73 13.52
C THR A 638 0.85 -0.55 14.23
N PRO A 639 -0.04 -1.27 14.94
CA PRO A 639 0.32 -2.55 15.56
C PRO A 639 1.00 -3.55 14.60
N GLU A 640 0.66 -3.48 13.31
CA GLU A 640 1.19 -4.32 12.24
C GLU A 640 2.58 -3.87 11.74
N ASP A 641 2.86 -2.58 11.77
CA ASP A 641 4.11 -1.96 11.29
C ASP A 641 4.99 -1.39 12.44
N ALA A 642 4.63 -1.63 13.70
CA ALA A 642 5.39 -1.23 14.88
C ALA A 642 6.86 -1.71 14.85
N PRO A 643 7.21 -2.90 14.31
CA PRO A 643 8.61 -3.30 14.10
C PRO A 643 9.39 -2.43 13.10
N LYS A 644 8.71 -1.58 12.33
CA LYS A 644 9.30 -0.61 11.39
C LYS A 644 9.46 0.79 11.99
N HIS A 645 9.30 0.89 13.30
CA HIS A 645 9.53 2.08 14.14
C HIS A 645 10.46 1.66 15.26
N LEU A 646 11.75 1.63 14.96
CA LEU A 646 12.73 1.20 15.95
C LEU A 646 13.30 2.43 16.64
N VAL A 647 13.09 2.50 17.95
CA VAL A 647 13.46 3.64 18.78
C VAL A 647 14.38 3.19 19.90
N ARG A 648 15.34 4.04 20.27
CA ARG A 648 16.09 3.93 21.52
C ARG A 648 16.18 5.26 22.25
N GLN A 649 15.87 5.20 23.54
CA GLN A 649 16.01 6.30 24.48
C GLN A 649 17.42 6.33 25.08
N THR A 650 18.03 7.51 25.08
CA THR A 650 19.27 7.81 25.80
C THR A 650 19.06 9.04 26.67
N HIS A 651 19.18 8.88 27.99
CA HIS A 651 19.05 10.00 28.92
C HIS A 651 20.30 10.88 28.91
N ILE A 652 20.15 12.19 28.71
CA ILE A 652 21.24 13.17 28.68
C ILE A 652 20.88 14.31 29.65
N PRO A 653 21.17 14.19 30.96
CA PRO A 653 20.69 15.12 31.99
C PRO A 653 21.05 16.60 31.77
N ASP A 654 22.13 16.87 31.06
CA ASP A 654 22.68 18.19 30.79
C ASP A 654 22.49 18.67 29.34
N MET A 655 21.58 18.03 28.58
CA MET A 655 21.33 18.29 27.16
C MET A 655 21.12 19.79 26.83
N ALA A 656 20.38 20.53 27.67
CA ALA A 656 20.12 21.95 27.46
C ALA A 656 21.26 22.88 27.89
N ARG A 657 22.28 22.37 28.59
CA ARG A 657 23.33 23.19 29.24
C ARG A 657 24.67 23.12 28.54
N ARG A 658 24.84 22.24 27.56
CA ARG A 658 26.10 22.09 26.82
C ARG A 658 25.86 21.70 25.36
N PRO A 659 26.87 21.84 24.50
CA PRO A 659 26.92 21.13 23.23
C PRO A 659 27.02 19.62 23.48
N VAL A 660 26.09 18.87 22.91
CA VAL A 660 26.08 17.40 22.82
C VAL A 660 26.52 17.01 21.42
N ARG A 661 27.41 16.02 21.32
CA ARG A 661 27.83 15.51 20.02
C ARG A 661 26.93 14.37 19.59
N PHE A 662 26.36 14.48 18.40
CA PHE A 662 25.60 13.43 17.74
C PHE A 662 26.34 13.00 16.48
N ASP A 663 26.54 11.70 16.32
CA ASP A 663 27.09 11.13 15.09
C ASP A 663 26.13 10.06 14.55
N PHE A 664 26.01 9.99 13.24
CA PHE A 664 25.33 8.89 12.55
C PHE A 664 26.22 8.38 11.43
N ALA A 665 26.60 7.11 11.51
CA ALA A 665 27.49 6.45 10.56
C ALA A 665 26.74 5.37 9.78
N TRP A 666 26.95 5.34 8.48
CA TRP A 666 26.36 4.35 7.59
C TRP A 666 27.44 3.67 6.75
N ARG A 667 27.29 2.36 6.56
CA ARG A 667 28.16 1.56 5.70
C ARG A 667 27.32 0.69 4.78
N CYS A 668 27.03 1.20 3.58
CA CYS A 668 26.20 0.55 2.58
C CYS A 668 26.99 0.08 1.35
N GLY A 669 28.21 0.58 1.13
CA GLY A 669 29.00 0.33 -0.06
C GLY A 669 29.58 -1.09 -0.18
N GLY A 670 29.77 -1.78 0.96
CA GLY A 670 30.39 -3.11 1.05
C GLY A 670 29.43 -4.29 0.97
N THR A 671 28.12 -4.07 0.82
CA THR A 671 27.11 -5.15 0.78
C THR A 671 27.14 -5.95 -0.53
N GLY A 672 27.74 -5.40 -1.59
CA GLY A 672 27.75 -5.99 -2.93
C GLY A 672 26.39 -5.91 -3.65
N ILE A 673 25.35 -5.40 -2.98
CA ILE A 673 24.00 -5.23 -3.53
C ILE A 673 23.85 -3.77 -3.96
N ARG A 674 23.81 -3.54 -5.28
CA ARG A 674 23.65 -2.22 -5.89
C ARG A 674 22.35 -2.17 -6.68
N GLU A 675 21.73 -0.99 -6.71
CA GLU A 675 20.64 -0.69 -7.64
C GLU A 675 21.17 -0.58 -9.08
N GLU A 676 20.27 -0.57 -10.07
CA GLU A 676 20.65 -0.50 -11.50
C GLU A 676 21.46 0.76 -11.85
N ASP A 677 21.32 1.84 -11.06
CA ASP A 677 22.07 3.09 -11.20
C ASP A 677 23.43 3.09 -10.46
N GLY A 678 23.78 1.98 -9.79
CA GLY A 678 25.03 1.83 -9.03
C GLY A 678 24.98 2.33 -7.58
N LYS A 679 23.81 2.77 -7.07
CA LYS A 679 23.64 3.18 -5.66
C LYS A 679 23.38 2.01 -4.73
N SER A 680 23.45 2.24 -3.43
CA SER A 680 23.29 1.19 -2.41
C SER A 680 21.84 0.73 -2.29
N ALA A 681 21.56 -0.58 -2.46
CA ALA A 681 20.20 -1.13 -2.50
C ALA A 681 19.65 -1.60 -1.12
N GLY A 682 20.02 -0.91 -0.04
CA GLY A 682 19.70 -1.32 1.33
C GLY A 682 20.60 -2.44 1.87
N GLY A 683 20.31 -2.92 3.09
CA GLY A 683 21.12 -3.93 3.80
C GLY A 683 22.44 -3.40 4.37
N GLY A 684 22.70 -2.09 4.25
CA GLY A 684 23.83 -1.41 4.87
C GLY A 684 23.72 -1.34 6.39
N ARG A 685 24.83 -1.11 7.08
CA ARG A 685 24.89 -1.05 8.53
C ARG A 685 24.84 0.39 9.02
N LEU A 686 23.97 0.67 9.98
CA LEU A 686 23.72 2.01 10.51
C LEU A 686 24.02 2.03 12.01
N VAL A 687 24.74 3.04 12.49
CA VAL A 687 25.05 3.21 13.92
C VAL A 687 24.88 4.68 14.33
N TRP A 688 24.18 4.89 15.44
CA TRP A 688 23.97 6.18 16.10
C TRP A 688 24.93 6.30 17.27
N TYR A 689 25.49 7.49 17.46
CA TYR A 689 26.37 7.81 18.58
C TYR A 689 25.92 9.08 19.29
N VAL A 690 26.05 9.06 20.61
CA VAL A 690 25.88 10.22 21.49
C VAL A 690 27.15 10.39 22.31
N ASP A 691 27.77 11.56 22.23
CA ASP A 691 29.09 11.88 22.80
C ASP A 691 30.14 10.79 22.48
N GLY A 692 30.11 10.33 21.23
CA GLY A 692 30.99 9.30 20.71
C GLY A 692 30.68 7.87 21.21
N ARG A 693 29.65 7.63 22.02
CA ARG A 693 29.27 6.27 22.45
C ARG A 693 28.19 5.71 21.52
N PRO A 694 28.31 4.46 21.02
CA PRO A 694 27.26 3.86 20.20
C PRO A 694 26.02 3.60 21.07
N VAL A 695 24.86 4.14 20.66
CA VAL A 695 23.60 4.04 21.42
C VAL A 695 22.56 3.15 20.75
N MET A 696 22.64 3.02 19.42
CA MET A 696 21.73 2.21 18.63
C MET A 696 22.43 1.78 17.34
N ARG A 697 22.18 0.53 16.93
CA ARG A 697 22.53 0.04 15.61
C ARG A 697 21.29 -0.48 14.90
N ASN A 698 21.31 -0.47 13.58
CA ASN A 698 20.30 -1.11 12.76
C ASN A 698 20.81 -1.44 11.37
N ILE A 699 20.11 -2.33 10.67
CA ILE A 699 20.32 -2.56 9.25
C ILE A 699 19.42 -1.61 8.47
N MET A 700 19.96 -0.99 7.42
CA MET A 700 19.20 -0.21 6.46
C MET A 700 18.14 -1.12 5.81
N PRO A 701 16.85 -0.86 6.05
CA PRO A 701 15.79 -1.75 5.61
C PRO A 701 15.75 -1.88 4.08
N PRO A 702 15.44 -3.07 3.52
CA PRO A 702 15.22 -3.20 2.09
C PRO A 702 14.09 -2.28 1.63
N GLY A 703 14.29 -1.57 0.52
CA GLY A 703 13.27 -0.69 -0.07
C GLY A 703 13.33 0.79 0.38
N THR A 704 14.14 1.13 1.38
CA THR A 704 14.44 2.55 1.67
C THR A 704 15.26 3.16 0.52
N ARG A 705 15.09 4.45 0.26
CA ARG A 705 15.89 5.18 -0.73
C ARG A 705 17.39 5.00 -0.43
N PRO A 706 18.28 4.85 -1.43
CA PRO A 706 19.71 4.82 -1.19
C PRO A 706 20.18 6.01 -0.34
N ILE A 707 20.95 5.73 0.71
CA ILE A 707 21.30 6.70 1.75
C ILE A 707 22.08 7.90 1.19
N GLU A 708 22.75 7.70 0.06
CA GLU A 708 23.45 8.72 -0.71
C GLU A 708 22.54 9.89 -1.14
N ASP A 709 21.24 9.63 -1.29
CA ASP A 709 20.25 10.62 -1.73
C ASP A 709 19.55 11.33 -0.56
N TRP A 710 19.91 11.03 0.68
CA TRP A 710 19.25 11.61 1.85
C TRP A 710 19.80 13.00 2.16
N CYS A 711 18.93 13.86 2.68
CA CYS A 711 19.26 15.20 3.14
C CYS A 711 19.16 15.25 4.68
N ILE A 712 19.89 16.19 5.27
CA ILE A 712 19.87 16.47 6.70
C ILE A 712 18.74 17.46 6.99
N LEU A 713 18.00 17.22 8.07
CA LEU A 713 16.94 18.09 8.56
C LEU A 713 17.22 18.57 9.98
N LEU A 714 16.86 19.82 10.23
CA LEU A 714 16.94 20.48 11.53
C LEU A 714 15.65 21.28 11.75
N ASN A 715 14.97 21.10 12.88
CA ASN A 715 13.83 21.93 13.24
C ASN A 715 13.62 21.99 14.77
N VAL A 716 12.77 22.93 15.18
CA VAL A 716 12.20 22.99 16.52
C VAL A 716 10.68 23.04 16.40
N ALA A 717 10.01 21.90 16.55
CA ALA A 717 8.56 21.82 16.61
C ALA A 717 8.04 22.24 17.99
N MET A 718 6.74 22.58 18.05
CA MET A 718 6.01 22.95 19.25
C MET A 718 4.70 22.16 19.32
N GLY A 719 4.40 21.60 20.48
CA GLY A 719 3.24 20.72 20.66
C GLY A 719 3.36 19.42 19.87
N GLY A 720 2.25 18.97 19.29
CA GLY A 720 2.17 17.71 18.57
C GLY A 720 1.89 16.48 19.42
N ASN A 721 1.68 15.35 18.74
CA ASN A 721 1.29 14.07 19.34
C ASN A 721 2.27 13.61 20.44
N VAL A 722 3.57 13.76 20.20
CA VAL A 722 4.64 13.37 21.15
C VAL A 722 4.67 14.26 22.39
N CYS A 723 4.24 15.52 22.26
CA CYS A 723 4.10 16.42 23.41
C CYS A 723 2.81 16.16 24.22
N GLN A 724 1.92 15.25 23.78
CA GLN A 724 0.70 14.86 24.49
C GLN A 724 -0.22 16.05 24.80
N GLY A 725 -0.36 16.98 23.85
CA GLY A 725 -1.22 18.16 23.98
C GLY A 725 -0.66 19.28 24.87
N LYS A 726 0.59 19.18 25.32
CA LYS A 726 1.25 20.25 26.08
C LYS A 726 1.69 21.38 25.16
N GLU A 727 1.40 22.61 25.57
CA GLU A 727 1.80 23.83 24.87
C GLU A 727 3.02 24.48 25.53
N PRO A 728 3.94 25.06 24.75
CA PRO A 728 5.11 25.73 25.31
C PRO A 728 4.72 27.09 25.92
N ARG A 729 5.36 27.42 27.05
CA ARG A 729 5.24 28.75 27.68
C ARG A 729 5.72 29.85 26.72
N GLU A 730 5.18 31.05 26.90
CA GLU A 730 5.64 32.22 26.14
C GLU A 730 7.15 32.42 26.29
N GLY A 731 7.84 32.58 25.17
CA GLY A 731 9.30 32.68 25.15
C GLY A 731 9.93 32.28 23.83
N ALA A 732 11.27 32.23 23.83
CA ALA A 732 12.09 31.79 22.71
C ALA A 732 12.94 30.58 23.13
N TYR A 733 13.00 29.58 22.25
CA TYR A 733 13.67 28.30 22.49
C TYR A 733 14.62 28.01 21.32
N ASP A 734 15.91 27.97 21.62
CA ASP A 734 16.96 27.91 20.59
C ASP A 734 17.57 26.52 20.51
N LEU A 735 17.52 25.91 19.33
CA LEU A 735 18.45 24.85 18.92
C LEU A 735 19.67 25.51 18.31
N VAL A 736 20.83 25.27 18.90
CA VAL A 736 22.11 25.84 18.45
C VAL A 736 22.99 24.76 17.84
N VAL A 737 23.30 24.90 16.56
CA VAL A 737 24.24 24.05 15.82
C VAL A 737 25.61 24.71 15.86
N HIS A 738 26.50 24.16 16.68
CA HIS A 738 27.87 24.65 16.83
C HIS A 738 28.77 24.20 15.68
N SER A 739 28.54 23.00 15.17
CA SER A 739 29.17 22.50 13.94
C SER A 739 28.34 21.38 13.35
N LEU A 740 28.43 21.22 12.02
CA LEU A 740 27.86 20.13 11.25
C LEU A 740 28.85 19.73 10.17
N GLN A 741 29.06 18.44 9.93
CA GLN A 741 29.96 17.99 8.86
C GLN A 741 29.62 16.58 8.38
N LEU A 742 30.03 16.29 7.15
CA LEU A 742 30.03 14.95 6.58
C LEU A 742 31.47 14.47 6.36
N THR A 743 31.75 13.26 6.82
CA THR A 743 33.07 12.63 6.74
C THR A 743 33.03 11.25 6.09
N ASP A 744 34.16 10.86 5.49
CA ASP A 744 34.33 9.57 4.80
C ASP A 744 34.30 8.35 5.72
N ALA A 745 34.44 8.56 7.03
CA ALA A 745 34.37 7.53 8.05
C ALA A 745 33.94 8.15 9.39
N PRO A 746 33.42 7.36 10.34
CA PRO A 746 33.26 7.81 11.72
C PRO A 746 34.61 8.01 12.41
N GLU A 747 34.59 8.72 13.54
CA GLU A 747 35.78 8.84 14.38
C GLU A 747 36.28 7.48 14.85
N GLY A 748 37.60 7.25 14.74
CA GLY A 748 38.22 5.93 14.95
C GLY A 748 38.19 5.03 13.70
N GLY A 749 37.60 5.51 12.60
CA GLY A 749 37.58 4.85 11.31
C GLY A 749 36.68 3.62 11.25
N TRP A 750 36.70 2.94 10.11
CA TRP A 750 35.87 1.76 9.87
C TRP A 750 36.18 0.59 10.80
N GLY A 751 37.42 0.44 11.29
CA GLY A 751 37.76 -0.61 12.26
C GLY A 751 36.99 -0.46 13.58
N ARG A 752 36.88 0.77 14.09
CA ARG A 752 36.06 1.07 15.26
C ARG A 752 34.58 0.88 14.97
N PHE A 753 34.10 1.32 13.81
CA PHE A 753 32.72 1.08 13.38
C PHE A 753 32.37 -0.41 13.39
N GLU A 754 33.23 -1.29 12.90
CA GLU A 754 33.00 -2.74 12.95
C GLU A 754 32.91 -3.27 14.38
N TYR A 755 33.81 -2.81 15.26
CA TYR A 755 33.77 -3.16 16.67
C TYR A 755 32.45 -2.70 17.32
N ASP A 756 32.11 -1.43 17.17
CA ASP A 756 30.91 -0.82 17.74
C ASP A 756 29.65 -1.47 17.14
N TRP A 757 29.64 -1.81 15.84
CA TRP A 757 28.57 -2.56 15.20
C TRP A 757 28.30 -3.88 15.91
N HIS A 758 29.31 -4.63 16.31
CA HIS A 758 29.11 -5.92 16.98
C HIS A 758 28.73 -5.82 18.46
N HIS A 759 29.05 -4.69 19.12
CA HIS A 759 28.87 -4.50 20.57
C HIS A 759 27.76 -3.50 20.93
N CYS A 760 27.18 -2.80 19.95
CA CYS A 760 26.04 -1.92 20.15
C CYS A 760 24.73 -2.71 20.23
N VAL A 761 23.74 -2.13 20.89
CA VAL A 761 22.38 -2.67 20.99
C VAL A 761 21.55 -2.30 19.77
N ASP A 762 20.63 -3.19 19.40
CA ASP A 762 19.66 -2.94 18.34
C ASP A 762 18.56 -1.98 18.80
N GLY A 763 17.94 -1.29 17.84
CA GLY A 763 16.70 -0.56 18.06
C GLY A 763 15.58 -1.46 18.61
N ALA A 764 14.61 -0.90 19.34
CA ALA A 764 13.44 -1.65 19.79
C ALA A 764 12.13 -0.94 19.46
N ILE A 765 11.06 -1.72 19.43
CA ILE A 765 9.70 -1.21 19.40
C ILE A 765 9.43 -0.56 20.76
N MET A 766 8.94 0.69 20.74
CA MET A 766 8.61 1.45 21.94
C MET A 766 7.10 1.55 22.14
#